data_AF-A0A9W9KI19-F1
#
_entry.id   AF-A0A9W9KI19-F1
#
_cell.length_a   1.000
_cell.length_b   1.000
_cell.length_c   1.000
_cell.angle_alpha   90.00
_cell.angle_beta   90.00
_cell.angle_gamma   90.00
#
_symmetry.space_group_name_H-M   'P 1'
#
loop_
_entity.id
_entity.type
_entity.pdbx_description
1 polymer ?
#
loop_
_entity_poly.entity_id
_entity_poly.type
_entity_poly.pdbx_seq_one_letter_code
_entity_poly.pdbx_strand_id
1 'polypeptide(L)'
;MGAAQSTSVKEELEHEKWKNNLRKQYSGHWHWSSGVKFRRPPKLSPEAFNDRVAELEHEEPIVSKRRYLNPNGDDEHEKFPDLDTYYSSTKEIPRRLVVQATKDARNDSRPRHWAHTHIDGRTPFIIRLAELCVNPLGLERYDSGYVDDDDEDEDSKRVKLSGPRRAWSIFLRIIHYILSIFFTLTLAWIIQGLLSVQVITEPWSSEGSENTYEEYDNVHWDWPRHAINALDQSPGNPRPQSNITRLTIPRRLVVWDKEKLEWVTKDTTQLRDKTTGILQPYIFLSFSRGNYPADDDTLRPFFHKVAQSILDRENSHKDPKDAPVEAFWVDTDCVSHATKAEESRDINTICDAVRCARRVYILLPTNDKKEKEIWGKRIWTLPEVLLAAEKIRYCITPSWSGILSTATDSTVNYFEDVALTDMYSSFWPPLPPVSKEPSGESNGERHEDAISHLIDHYTNRTKLSELQLFTFAVQSMSQLSVGSNVEGYTTTSMAYAAMGLLSYRITPDDNDDTFQAIARLSLVNDSNQLLERLLCLWPNYTPTGSGQKVTKGDEKYAVAGSESLLRNIADQDQYSVHLWDIQPSCDIVGIGNDKFTPTVIMDRCKGVPIRWKSFPQVRYVQNFRSLRANLSQIVVYCGAWFLLAGFNLFATVISLAFASVDSGKTVNIDQYMYGIALYVGISWIISWFSPSAVRQLCSGGSSGLSNHLVGFEGTMTLRDIEKSIYGNWNGRLSYAPSSTIFSQALRHKRLRVGIEPRDKFGEPEGPEHWNKQRKELGIPDTHRLFTIVDTGDMSVSVIAAERPPVVALLCGREGGMLRALLCSWRFETNCLYRESVMRMRSSMAEQATPNDWLKISLASQGDVGRTRKSYIQQKESSLRSSSSLLSSTSPPKEPVVQQTVRK
;
A
#
# COMPACT_ATOMS: atom_id res chain seq x y z
N MET A 1 -36.47 26.58 -19.62
CA MET A 1 -35.66 27.24 -18.56
C MET A 1 -36.11 26.88 -17.14
N GLY A 2 -37.41 26.76 -16.81
CA GLY A 2 -37.86 26.40 -15.44
C GLY A 2 -37.59 24.97 -14.95
N ALA A 3 -37.45 23.98 -15.84
CA ALA A 3 -37.15 22.60 -15.45
C ALA A 3 -35.67 22.40 -15.04
N ALA A 4 -34.73 23.07 -15.70
CA ALA A 4 -33.29 23.00 -15.38
C ALA A 4 -32.92 23.79 -14.11
N GLN A 5 -33.64 24.88 -13.82
CA GLN A 5 -33.48 25.63 -12.57
C GLN A 5 -34.07 24.88 -11.36
N SER A 6 -35.15 24.12 -11.53
CA SER A 6 -35.74 23.35 -10.42
C SER A 6 -34.94 22.10 -10.07
N THR A 7 -34.19 21.52 -11.00
CA THR A 7 -33.23 20.43 -10.74
C THR A 7 -32.00 20.95 -10.00
N SER A 8 -31.37 22.05 -10.43
CA SER A 8 -30.16 22.56 -9.76
C SER A 8 -30.39 22.95 -8.29
N VAL A 9 -31.55 23.55 -7.98
CA VAL A 9 -31.91 23.91 -6.59
C VAL A 9 -32.08 22.68 -5.70
N LYS A 10 -32.62 21.57 -6.25
CA LYS A 10 -32.74 20.31 -5.50
C LYS A 10 -31.37 19.69 -5.23
N GLU A 11 -30.46 19.74 -6.20
CA GLU A 11 -29.11 19.21 -6.07
C GLU A 11 -28.30 19.98 -5.02
N GLU A 12 -28.38 21.31 -5.01
CA GLU A 12 -27.77 22.16 -3.99
C GLU A 12 -28.32 21.86 -2.58
N LEU A 13 -29.63 21.66 -2.46
CA LEU A 13 -30.26 21.33 -1.17
C LEU A 13 -29.76 19.99 -0.63
N GLU A 14 -29.66 18.97 -1.46
CA GLU A 14 -29.15 17.65 -1.06
C GLU A 14 -27.65 17.69 -0.73
N HIS A 15 -26.85 18.48 -1.47
CA HIS A 15 -25.44 18.70 -1.15
C HIS A 15 -25.25 19.34 0.23
N GLU A 16 -26.07 20.34 0.57
CA GLU A 16 -26.06 20.94 1.92
C GLU A 16 -26.56 19.98 3.00
N LYS A 17 -27.56 19.13 2.71
CA LYS A 17 -27.97 18.04 3.62
C LYS A 17 -26.83 17.08 3.89
N TRP A 18 -26.08 16.70 2.85
CA TRP A 18 -24.90 15.85 2.98
C TRP A 18 -23.82 16.50 3.85
N LYS A 19 -23.42 17.75 3.57
CA LYS A 19 -22.45 18.49 4.41
C LYS A 19 -22.89 18.58 5.86
N ASN A 20 -24.18 18.82 6.11
CA ASN A 20 -24.74 18.88 7.46
C ASN A 20 -24.72 17.50 8.14
N ASN A 21 -24.95 16.41 7.41
CA ASN A 21 -24.75 15.04 7.92
C ASN A 21 -23.29 14.81 8.30
N LEU A 22 -22.36 15.18 7.43
CA LEU A 22 -20.92 15.06 7.66
C LEU A 22 -20.51 15.81 8.93
N ARG A 23 -20.92 17.08 9.10
CA ARG A 23 -20.65 17.86 10.33
C ARG A 23 -21.18 17.18 11.59
N LYS A 24 -22.36 16.55 11.54
CA LYS A 24 -22.92 15.79 12.68
C LYS A 24 -22.05 14.60 13.06
N GLN A 25 -21.34 13.98 12.12
CA GLN A 25 -20.43 12.88 12.42
C GLN A 25 -19.18 13.37 13.18
N TYR A 26 -18.70 14.59 12.91
CA TYR A 26 -17.57 15.22 13.62
C TYR A 26 -18.01 16.01 14.85
N SER A 27 -18.76 15.38 15.77
CA SER A 27 -19.28 16.07 16.96
C SER A 27 -18.38 15.99 18.19
N GLY A 28 -17.46 15.01 18.25
CA GLY A 28 -16.64 14.72 19.43
C GLY A 28 -17.39 14.12 20.63
N HIS A 29 -18.70 13.93 20.54
CA HIS A 29 -19.53 13.41 21.63
C HIS A 29 -19.56 11.87 21.67
N TRP A 30 -19.86 11.34 22.86
CA TRP A 30 -20.15 9.93 23.06
C TRP A 30 -21.48 9.57 22.43
N HIS A 31 -21.52 8.42 21.78
CA HIS A 31 -22.69 7.87 21.13
C HIS A 31 -22.80 6.38 21.44
N TRP A 32 -24.03 5.87 21.40
CA TRP A 32 -24.32 4.45 21.54
C TRP A 32 -24.87 3.92 20.22
N SER A 33 -24.30 2.85 19.68
CA SER A 33 -24.90 2.11 18.57
C SER A 33 -24.38 0.68 18.55
N SER A 34 -25.24 -0.27 18.16
CA SER A 34 -24.87 -1.67 17.97
C SER A 34 -24.18 -2.30 19.19
N GLY A 35 -24.70 -1.98 20.38
CA GLY A 35 -24.25 -2.52 21.67
C GLY A 35 -22.89 -2.01 22.16
N VAL A 36 -22.32 -0.95 21.57
CA VAL A 36 -21.04 -0.38 22.00
C VAL A 36 -21.14 1.15 22.14
N LYS A 37 -20.51 1.65 23.20
CA LYS A 37 -20.29 3.08 23.44
C LYS A 37 -19.02 3.52 22.73
N PHE A 38 -19.14 4.47 21.81
CA PHE A 38 -17.98 5.03 21.11
C PHE A 38 -18.05 6.55 21.08
N ARG A 39 -16.90 7.19 20.97
CA ARG A 39 -16.77 8.62 20.80
C ARG A 39 -16.60 8.93 19.32
N ARG A 40 -17.44 9.83 18.81
CA ARG A 40 -17.29 10.35 17.45
C ARG A 40 -15.98 11.15 17.31
N PRO A 41 -15.41 11.26 16.10
CA PRO A 41 -14.22 12.07 15.88
C PRO A 41 -14.44 13.53 16.33
N PRO A 42 -13.37 14.21 16.76
CA PRO A 42 -13.43 15.61 17.18
C PRO A 42 -13.89 16.51 16.02
N LYS A 43 -14.39 17.71 16.37
CA LYS A 43 -14.75 18.72 15.38
C LYS A 43 -13.52 19.09 14.55
N LEU A 44 -13.67 19.05 13.22
CA LEU A 44 -12.62 19.46 12.28
C LEU A 44 -12.50 20.99 12.25
N SER A 45 -11.28 21.49 11.99
CA SER A 45 -11.10 22.89 11.58
C SER A 45 -11.81 23.13 10.24
N PRO A 46 -12.17 24.39 9.90
CA PRO A 46 -12.82 24.69 8.61
C PRO A 46 -12.02 24.19 7.41
N GLU A 47 -10.69 24.34 7.46
CA GLU A 47 -9.78 23.84 6.42
C GLU A 47 -9.80 22.31 6.33
N ALA A 48 -9.64 21.61 7.45
CA ALA A 48 -9.67 20.14 7.47
C ALA A 48 -11.05 19.57 7.08
N PHE A 49 -12.13 20.31 7.32
CA PHE A 49 -13.47 19.94 6.87
C PHE A 49 -13.59 20.06 5.35
N ASN A 50 -13.12 21.16 4.76
CA ASN A 50 -13.11 21.33 3.30
C ASN A 50 -12.21 20.29 2.62
N ASP A 51 -11.07 19.97 3.23
CA ASP A 51 -10.20 18.89 2.77
C ASP A 51 -10.93 17.54 2.78
N ARG A 52 -11.68 17.22 3.85
CA ARG A 52 -12.49 16.00 3.90
C ARG A 52 -13.61 16.00 2.85
N VAL A 53 -14.25 17.14 2.59
CA VAL A 53 -15.28 17.27 1.55
C VAL A 53 -14.69 16.95 0.18
N ALA A 54 -13.55 17.57 -0.18
CA ALA A 54 -12.84 17.30 -1.42
C ALA A 54 -12.36 15.84 -1.55
N GLU A 55 -11.96 15.20 -0.44
CA GLU A 55 -11.61 13.78 -0.43
C GLU A 55 -12.82 12.88 -0.78
N LEU A 56 -13.99 13.19 -0.23
CA LEU A 56 -15.21 12.40 -0.39
C LEU A 56 -15.88 12.56 -1.77
N GLU A 57 -15.78 13.72 -2.41
CA GLU A 57 -16.48 14.00 -3.67
C GLU A 57 -15.96 13.23 -4.89
N HIS A 58 -14.76 12.64 -4.81
CA HIS A 58 -14.12 11.73 -5.78
C HIS A 58 -13.97 12.20 -7.24
N GLU A 59 -15.05 12.59 -7.93
CA GLU A 59 -15.06 13.08 -9.33
C GLU A 59 -16.24 14.03 -9.62
N GLU A 60 -17.41 13.72 -9.05
CA GLU A 60 -18.63 14.50 -9.19
C GLU A 60 -19.15 14.95 -7.83
N PRO A 61 -19.70 16.17 -7.71
CA PRO A 61 -20.27 16.63 -6.46
C PRO A 61 -21.28 15.60 -5.94
N ILE A 62 -21.20 15.27 -4.65
CA ILE A 62 -22.12 14.30 -4.05
C ILE A 62 -23.50 14.95 -3.95
N VAL A 63 -24.31 14.71 -4.97
CA VAL A 63 -25.70 15.18 -5.02
C VAL A 63 -26.60 14.30 -4.16
N SER A 64 -26.30 13.01 -4.00
CA SER A 64 -27.19 12.05 -3.33
C SER A 64 -26.39 10.95 -2.61
N LYS A 65 -27.11 10.05 -1.93
CA LYS A 65 -26.50 8.87 -1.30
C LYS A 65 -25.88 7.98 -2.37
N ARG A 66 -24.69 7.44 -2.09
CA ARG A 66 -24.04 6.45 -2.96
C ARG A 66 -24.64 5.07 -2.69
N ARG A 67 -24.82 4.30 -3.75
CA ARG A 67 -25.28 2.91 -3.70
C ARG A 67 -24.08 1.99 -3.57
N TYR A 68 -24.24 0.93 -2.79
CA TYR A 68 -23.32 -0.19 -2.71
C TYR A 68 -24.05 -1.46 -3.16
N LEU A 69 -23.37 -2.26 -3.98
CA LEU A 69 -23.80 -3.58 -4.41
C LEU A 69 -23.09 -4.63 -3.55
N ASN A 70 -23.85 -5.54 -2.95
CA ASN A 70 -23.27 -6.65 -2.19
C ASN A 70 -22.60 -7.70 -3.13
N PRO A 71 -21.90 -8.70 -2.58
CA PRO A 71 -21.30 -9.78 -3.37
C PRO A 71 -22.29 -10.63 -4.18
N ASN A 72 -23.57 -10.65 -3.78
CA ASN A 72 -24.62 -11.40 -4.48
C ASN A 72 -25.26 -10.58 -5.62
N GLY A 73 -24.95 -9.28 -5.73
CA GLY A 73 -25.60 -8.35 -6.66
C GLY A 73 -27.02 -7.93 -6.25
N ASP A 74 -27.47 -8.32 -5.05
CA ASP A 74 -28.79 -8.06 -4.50
C ASP A 74 -28.74 -6.94 -3.42
N ASP A 75 -29.87 -6.29 -3.15
CA ASP A 75 -30.04 -5.24 -2.11
C ASP A 75 -29.13 -3.99 -2.20
N GLU A 76 -29.73 -2.89 -2.70
CA GLU A 76 -29.07 -1.57 -2.75
C GLU A 76 -29.02 -0.90 -1.35
N HIS A 77 -27.87 -0.94 -0.68
CA HIS A 77 -27.68 -0.10 0.51
C HIS A 77 -27.27 1.33 0.12
N GLU A 78 -28.17 2.30 0.33
CA GLU A 78 -27.88 3.72 0.10
C GLU A 78 -27.32 4.41 1.34
N LYS A 79 -26.09 4.93 1.23
CA LYS A 79 -25.42 5.64 2.33
C LYS A 79 -24.72 6.91 1.83
N PHE A 80 -24.75 7.95 2.65
CA PHE A 80 -23.90 9.14 2.42
C PHE A 80 -22.42 8.81 2.67
N PRO A 81 -21.51 9.24 1.79
CA PRO A 81 -20.07 9.26 2.07
C PRO A 81 -19.81 10.08 3.34
N ASP A 82 -19.23 9.48 4.38
CA ASP A 82 -19.06 10.15 5.67
C ASP A 82 -17.74 9.84 6.39
N LEU A 83 -17.77 8.90 7.32
CA LEU A 83 -16.61 8.37 8.05
C LEU A 83 -16.09 7.14 7.33
N ASP A 84 -14.87 6.74 7.67
CA ASP A 84 -14.28 5.53 7.12
C ASP A 84 -15.11 4.30 7.49
N THR A 85 -15.13 3.34 6.57
CA THR A 85 -16.00 2.17 6.63
C THR A 85 -15.22 0.88 6.51
N TYR A 86 -15.85 -0.21 6.96
CA TYR A 86 -15.46 -1.56 6.62
C TYR A 86 -16.67 -2.31 6.06
N TYR A 87 -16.40 -3.32 5.25
CA TYR A 87 -17.41 -4.25 4.79
C TYR A 87 -17.69 -5.27 5.91
N SER A 88 -18.95 -5.41 6.30
CA SER A 88 -19.35 -6.30 7.39
C SER A 88 -19.89 -7.61 6.84
N SER A 89 -19.09 -8.66 6.74
CA SER A 89 -19.50 -9.96 6.19
C SER A 89 -20.79 -10.51 6.82
N THR A 90 -20.97 -10.37 8.14
CA THR A 90 -22.20 -10.84 8.83
C THR A 90 -23.48 -10.08 8.43
N LYS A 91 -23.36 -8.88 7.85
CA LYS A 91 -24.51 -8.03 7.51
C LYS A 91 -24.56 -7.65 6.03
N GLU A 92 -23.53 -7.99 5.26
CA GLU A 92 -23.36 -7.68 3.84
C GLU A 92 -23.54 -6.18 3.48
N ILE A 93 -23.23 -5.28 4.43
CA ILE A 93 -23.38 -3.83 4.24
C ILE A 93 -22.17 -3.03 4.73
N PRO A 94 -21.92 -1.84 4.17
CA PRO A 94 -20.88 -0.94 4.66
C PRO A 94 -21.23 -0.41 6.06
N ARG A 95 -20.28 -0.53 7.00
CA ARG A 95 -20.45 -0.04 8.38
C ARG A 95 -19.36 0.95 8.75
N ARG A 96 -19.74 1.96 9.54
CA ARG A 96 -18.78 2.95 10.07
C ARG A 96 -17.76 2.26 10.97
N LEU A 97 -16.50 2.62 10.78
CA LEU A 97 -15.37 2.07 11.51
C LEU A 97 -15.32 2.62 12.94
N VAL A 98 -15.21 1.71 13.91
CA VAL A 98 -15.01 2.00 15.33
C VAL A 98 -13.75 1.27 15.76
N VAL A 99 -12.79 2.02 16.29
CA VAL A 99 -11.45 1.53 16.63
C VAL A 99 -11.22 1.63 18.12
N GLN A 100 -10.77 0.53 18.72
CA GLN A 100 -10.21 0.53 20.07
C GLN A 100 -8.92 1.36 20.09
N ALA A 101 -8.75 2.23 21.08
CA ALA A 101 -7.57 3.10 21.15
C ALA A 101 -6.99 3.13 22.57
N THR A 102 -5.65 3.13 22.69
CA THR A 102 -4.96 3.33 23.98
C THR A 102 -5.19 4.75 24.50
N LYS A 103 -4.83 5.00 25.77
CA LYS A 103 -4.99 6.34 26.37
C LYS A 103 -4.20 7.39 25.58
N ASP A 104 -2.99 7.06 25.17
CA ASP A 104 -2.10 7.97 24.44
C ASP A 104 -2.61 8.25 23.03
N ALA A 105 -3.07 7.20 22.33
CA ALA A 105 -3.68 7.34 21.01
C ALA A 105 -4.92 8.26 21.04
N ARG A 106 -5.72 8.23 22.12
CA ARG A 106 -6.89 9.12 22.25
C ARG A 106 -6.55 10.56 22.55
N ASN A 107 -5.39 10.81 23.15
CA ASN A 107 -4.90 12.15 23.43
C ASN A 107 -4.26 12.82 22.20
N ASP A 108 -3.99 12.05 21.13
CA ASP A 108 -3.50 12.59 19.86
C ASP A 108 -4.50 13.61 19.26
N SER A 109 -3.99 14.79 18.90
CA SER A 109 -4.77 15.91 18.38
C SER A 109 -4.99 15.86 16.86
N ARG A 110 -4.30 14.97 16.14
CA ARG A 110 -4.40 14.87 14.69
C ARG A 110 -5.81 14.49 14.23
N PRO A 111 -6.30 15.03 13.09
CA PRO A 111 -7.65 14.76 12.58
C PRO A 111 -7.83 13.28 12.23
N ARG A 112 -8.99 12.73 12.57
CA ARG A 112 -9.34 11.32 12.35
C ARG A 112 -10.70 11.18 11.68
N HIS A 113 -10.84 10.15 10.86
CA HIS A 113 -12.05 9.88 10.08
C HIS A 113 -12.81 8.63 10.55
N TRP A 114 -12.46 8.09 11.72
CA TRP A 114 -13.12 6.95 12.38
C TRP A 114 -13.47 7.27 13.85
N ALA A 115 -14.36 6.48 14.45
CA ALA A 115 -14.75 6.63 15.84
C ALA A 115 -13.85 5.82 16.79
N HIS A 116 -13.80 6.23 18.07
CA HIS A 116 -12.98 5.57 19.10
C HIS A 116 -13.83 4.87 20.17
N THR A 117 -13.34 3.74 20.66
CA THR A 117 -13.89 3.05 21.83
C THR A 117 -12.79 2.71 22.84
N HIS A 118 -13.21 2.36 24.06
CA HIS A 118 -12.28 1.81 25.03
C HIS A 118 -11.73 0.45 24.61
N ILE A 119 -10.47 0.20 24.96
CA ILE A 119 -9.91 -1.14 24.88
C ILE A 119 -10.62 -1.96 25.97
N ASP A 120 -11.68 -2.65 25.57
CA ASP A 120 -12.48 -3.50 26.44
C ASP A 120 -12.34 -4.95 26.00
N GLY A 121 -11.82 -5.78 26.91
CA GLY A 121 -11.80 -7.22 26.80
C GLY A 121 -13.15 -7.85 27.14
N ARG A 122 -13.59 -8.85 26.37
CA ARG A 122 -14.75 -9.70 26.72
C ARG A 122 -14.30 -10.97 27.43
N THR A 123 -13.60 -10.79 28.55
CA THR A 123 -13.12 -11.92 29.36
C THR A 123 -14.27 -12.47 30.21
N PRO A 124 -14.50 -13.80 30.22
CA PRO A 124 -15.54 -14.43 31.04
C PRO A 124 -15.46 -14.02 32.51
N PHE A 125 -16.61 -13.77 33.12
CA PHE A 125 -16.69 -13.31 34.51
C PHE A 125 -15.99 -14.26 35.49
N ILE A 126 -16.10 -15.58 35.26
CA ILE A 126 -15.44 -16.61 36.08
C ILE A 126 -13.92 -16.42 36.12
N ILE A 127 -13.29 -16.06 35.00
CA ILE A 127 -11.84 -15.86 34.92
C ILE A 127 -11.46 -14.57 35.67
N ARG A 128 -12.22 -13.48 35.48
CA ARG A 128 -12.00 -12.23 36.23
C ARG A 128 -12.11 -12.45 37.74
N LEU A 129 -13.09 -13.25 38.16
CA LEU A 129 -13.31 -13.58 39.57
C LEU A 129 -12.18 -14.46 40.11
N ALA A 130 -11.72 -15.43 39.33
CA ALA A 130 -10.57 -16.25 39.68
C ALA A 130 -9.29 -15.42 39.84
N GLU A 131 -9.00 -14.53 38.89
CA GLU A 131 -7.85 -13.62 38.96
C GLU A 131 -7.98 -12.59 40.09
N LEU A 132 -9.19 -12.12 40.42
CA LEU A 132 -9.42 -11.28 41.59
C LEU A 132 -9.09 -12.03 42.90
N CYS A 133 -9.42 -13.33 42.97
CA CYS A 133 -9.12 -14.16 44.14
C CYS A 133 -7.62 -14.45 44.26
N VAL A 134 -6.94 -14.76 43.15
CA VAL A 134 -5.53 -15.20 43.16
C VAL A 134 -4.56 -14.01 43.11
N ASN A 135 -4.85 -12.98 42.33
CA ASN A 135 -4.00 -11.79 42.19
C ASN A 135 -4.80 -10.47 42.28
N PRO A 136 -5.39 -10.14 43.45
CA PRO A 136 -6.28 -8.98 43.61
C PRO A 136 -5.61 -7.63 43.33
N LEU A 137 -4.29 -7.54 43.52
CA LEU A 137 -3.52 -6.31 43.28
C LEU A 137 -2.89 -6.25 41.89
N GLY A 138 -3.06 -7.28 41.05
CA GLY A 138 -2.49 -7.33 39.70
C GLY A 138 -0.97 -7.21 39.66
N LEU A 139 -0.26 -7.73 40.66
CA LEU A 139 1.20 -7.62 40.75
C LEU A 139 1.88 -8.59 39.78
N GLU A 140 2.92 -8.13 39.06
CA GLU A 140 3.65 -8.90 38.04
C GLU A 140 4.20 -10.21 38.55
N ARG A 141 4.78 -10.18 39.75
CA ARG A 141 5.39 -11.35 40.39
C ARG A 141 4.41 -12.51 40.64
N TYR A 142 3.12 -12.22 40.74
CA TYR A 142 2.08 -13.23 40.97
C TYR A 142 1.28 -13.55 39.69
N ASP A 143 1.67 -12.95 38.57
CA ASP A 143 1.29 -13.47 37.27
C ASP A 143 1.97 -14.83 37.04
N SER A 144 1.38 -15.70 36.22
CA SER A 144 1.74 -17.12 36.22
C SER A 144 3.09 -17.29 35.53
N GLY A 145 4.13 -17.52 36.34
CA GLY A 145 5.47 -17.89 35.89
C GLY A 145 5.56 -19.38 35.64
N TYR A 146 5.29 -19.78 34.39
CA TYR A 146 5.87 -20.98 33.80
C TYR A 146 6.86 -20.51 32.75
N VAL A 147 7.95 -19.89 33.20
CA VAL A 147 9.16 -19.73 32.40
C VAL A 147 9.98 -20.97 32.74
N ASP A 148 10.25 -21.82 31.75
CA ASP A 148 11.31 -22.82 31.90
C ASP A 148 12.59 -22.04 32.25
N ASP A 149 13.13 -22.27 33.45
CA ASP A 149 14.31 -21.60 34.01
C ASP A 149 15.60 -21.85 33.20
N ASP A 150 15.51 -22.49 32.02
CA ASP A 150 16.64 -22.98 31.24
C ASP A 150 17.28 -21.93 30.30
N ASP A 151 16.67 -20.75 30.10
CA ASP A 151 17.17 -19.71 29.17
C ASP A 151 17.47 -18.34 29.80
N GLU A 152 17.54 -18.23 31.14
CA GLU A 152 18.02 -16.99 31.76
C GLU A 152 19.55 -16.87 31.71
N ASP A 153 20.06 -16.09 30.75
CA ASP A 153 21.43 -15.56 30.76
C ASP A 153 21.73 -14.96 32.17
N GLU A 154 22.78 -15.47 32.82
CA GLU A 154 23.19 -15.17 34.20
C GLU A 154 23.41 -13.67 34.49
N ASP A 155 23.50 -12.81 33.47
CA ASP A 155 23.74 -11.38 33.61
C ASP A 155 22.52 -10.58 34.11
N SER A 156 21.30 -11.11 33.99
CA SER A 156 20.07 -10.41 34.42
C SER A 156 19.80 -10.48 35.93
N LYS A 157 20.49 -11.37 36.66
CA LYS A 157 20.28 -11.58 38.11
C LYS A 157 20.88 -10.51 39.03
N ARG A 158 21.44 -9.41 38.50
CA ARG A 158 22.17 -8.40 39.30
C ARG A 158 21.67 -6.97 39.17
N VAL A 159 20.36 -6.72 39.15
CA VAL A 159 19.84 -5.40 39.57
C VAL A 159 19.53 -5.43 41.07
N LYS A 160 20.55 -5.08 41.89
CA LYS A 160 20.38 -4.83 43.33
C LYS A 160 19.47 -3.60 43.50
N LEU A 161 18.18 -3.80 43.73
CA LEU A 161 17.29 -2.72 44.20
C LEU A 161 17.80 -2.19 45.55
N SER A 162 18.23 -0.93 45.57
CA SER A 162 18.70 -0.24 46.77
C SER A 162 17.55 0.42 47.54
N GLY A 163 17.56 0.30 48.88
CA GLY A 163 16.82 1.17 49.81
C GLY A 163 15.28 1.04 49.84
N PRO A 164 14.54 2.13 50.18
CA PRO A 164 13.15 2.14 50.68
C PRO A 164 12.10 1.45 49.77
N ARG A 165 12.42 1.22 48.49
CA ARG A 165 11.61 0.43 47.56
C ARG A 165 11.45 -1.04 48.00
N ARG A 166 12.43 -1.60 48.72
CA ARG A 166 12.36 -2.99 49.23
C ARG A 166 11.33 -3.14 50.34
N ALA A 167 11.29 -2.21 51.29
CA ALA A 167 10.32 -2.21 52.39
C ALA A 167 8.88 -2.06 51.85
N TRP A 168 8.67 -1.14 50.91
CA TRP A 168 7.39 -0.96 50.21
C TRP A 168 6.96 -2.24 49.47
N SER A 169 7.90 -2.90 48.78
CA SER A 169 7.61 -4.17 48.09
C SER A 169 7.21 -5.29 49.05
N ILE A 170 7.77 -5.34 50.27
CA ILE A 170 7.42 -6.36 51.27
C ILE A 170 6.03 -6.07 51.86
N PHE A 171 5.74 -4.81 52.17
CA PHE A 171 4.42 -4.38 52.64
C PHE A 171 3.31 -4.72 51.65
N LEU A 172 3.51 -4.43 50.36
CA LEU A 172 2.55 -4.79 49.30
C LEU A 172 2.32 -6.31 49.19
N ARG A 173 3.35 -7.14 49.47
CA ARG A 173 3.17 -8.60 49.49
C ARG A 173 2.25 -9.06 50.61
N ILE A 174 2.44 -8.50 51.81
CA ILE A 174 1.61 -8.86 52.97
C ILE A 174 0.14 -8.51 52.68
N ILE A 175 -0.11 -7.29 52.16
CA ILE A 175 -1.46 -6.88 51.76
C ILE A 175 -2.03 -7.82 50.70
N HIS A 176 -1.25 -8.15 49.67
CA HIS A 176 -1.69 -9.05 48.61
C HIS A 176 -2.14 -10.41 49.17
N TYR A 177 -1.36 -11.04 50.04
CA TYR A 177 -1.71 -12.34 50.62
C TYR A 177 -2.96 -12.26 51.48
N ILE A 178 -3.07 -11.25 52.35
CA ILE A 178 -4.27 -11.05 53.19
C ILE A 178 -5.51 -10.87 52.30
N LEU A 179 -5.40 -10.06 51.26
CA LEU A 179 -6.51 -9.75 50.36
C LEU A 179 -6.89 -10.96 49.49
N SER A 180 -5.92 -11.73 49.02
CA SER A 180 -6.14 -12.96 48.25
C SER A 180 -6.84 -14.03 49.11
N ILE A 181 -6.39 -14.24 50.35
CA ILE A 181 -7.04 -15.17 51.29
C ILE A 181 -8.47 -14.71 51.59
N PHE A 182 -8.67 -13.43 51.82
CA PHE A 182 -10.01 -12.88 52.06
C PHE A 182 -10.95 -13.11 50.87
N PHE A 183 -10.53 -12.79 49.65
CA PHE A 183 -11.35 -12.96 48.46
C PHE A 183 -11.59 -14.43 48.09
N THR A 184 -10.59 -15.31 48.24
CA THR A 184 -10.77 -16.75 48.02
C THR A 184 -11.79 -17.36 48.99
N LEU A 185 -11.74 -17.04 50.29
CA LEU A 185 -12.70 -17.56 51.27
C LEU A 185 -14.13 -17.03 51.04
N THR A 186 -14.28 -15.79 50.59
CA THR A 186 -15.59 -15.13 50.45
C THR A 186 -16.24 -15.28 49.08
N LEU A 187 -15.46 -15.34 48.00
CA LEU A 187 -15.97 -15.29 46.62
C LEU A 187 -15.80 -16.59 45.83
N ALA A 188 -14.92 -17.52 46.24
CA ALA A 188 -14.63 -18.68 45.42
C ALA A 188 -15.82 -19.65 45.25
N TRP A 189 -16.76 -19.69 46.18
CA TRP A 189 -17.99 -20.50 46.04
C TRP A 189 -18.90 -20.00 44.90
N ILE A 190 -18.82 -18.72 44.54
CA ILE A 190 -19.56 -18.14 43.41
C ILE A 190 -19.06 -18.74 42.08
N ILE A 191 -17.75 -19.05 41.97
CA ILE A 191 -17.17 -19.72 40.80
C ILE A 191 -17.80 -21.10 40.61
N GLN A 192 -17.85 -21.90 41.67
CA GLN A 192 -18.49 -23.23 41.67
C GLN A 192 -19.99 -23.12 41.38
N GLY A 193 -20.68 -22.14 41.96
CA GLY A 193 -22.10 -21.87 41.68
C GLY A 193 -22.35 -21.56 40.21
N LEU A 194 -21.55 -20.69 39.60
CA LEU A 194 -21.68 -20.33 38.18
C LEU A 194 -21.38 -21.51 37.24
N LEU A 195 -20.44 -22.37 37.60
CA LEU A 195 -20.11 -23.58 36.82
C LEU A 195 -21.18 -24.67 36.96
N SER A 196 -21.84 -24.78 38.12
CA SER A 196 -22.90 -25.76 38.36
C SER A 196 -24.16 -25.52 37.51
N VAL A 197 -24.39 -24.28 37.08
CA VAL A 197 -25.47 -23.90 36.15
C VAL A 197 -24.95 -24.04 34.72
N GLN A 198 -24.76 -25.29 34.26
CA GLN A 198 -24.05 -25.71 33.03
C GLN A 198 -24.61 -25.23 31.65
N VAL A 199 -25.33 -24.11 31.56
CA VAL A 199 -25.94 -23.66 30.28
C VAL A 199 -25.44 -22.29 29.79
N ILE A 200 -24.76 -21.49 30.62
CA ILE A 200 -24.47 -20.07 30.27
C ILE A 200 -22.98 -19.69 30.38
N THR A 201 -22.14 -20.50 31.03
CA THR A 201 -20.89 -20.00 31.63
C THR A 201 -19.62 -20.80 31.37
N GLU A 202 -19.67 -22.01 30.79
CA GLU A 202 -18.44 -22.79 30.57
C GLU A 202 -17.53 -22.06 29.56
N PRO A 203 -16.32 -21.61 29.97
CA PRO A 203 -15.38 -20.97 29.04
C PRO A 203 -14.64 -22.01 28.18
N TRP A 204 -14.97 -23.30 28.33
CA TRP A 204 -14.35 -24.45 27.70
C TRP A 204 -15.25 -25.04 26.62
N SER A 205 -14.70 -25.49 25.50
CA SER A 205 -15.41 -26.33 24.53
C SER A 205 -14.70 -27.67 24.34
N SER A 206 -15.49 -28.74 24.14
CA SER A 206 -15.01 -30.08 23.80
C SER A 206 -14.58 -30.20 22.33
N GLU A 207 -15.06 -29.30 21.47
CA GLU A 207 -14.62 -29.19 20.09
C GLU A 207 -13.28 -28.45 20.06
N GLY A 208 -12.21 -29.21 19.82
CA GLY A 208 -10.83 -28.74 19.69
C GLY A 208 -10.44 -28.36 18.26
N SER A 209 -11.41 -28.13 17.35
CA SER A 209 -11.09 -27.67 16.00
C SER A 209 -10.63 -26.21 16.05
N GLU A 210 -9.46 -25.93 15.47
CA GLU A 210 -9.06 -24.56 15.16
C GLU A 210 -10.13 -23.94 14.25
N ASN A 211 -10.85 -22.94 14.75
CA ASN A 211 -11.78 -22.20 13.91
C ASN A 211 -10.95 -21.40 12.90
N THR A 212 -11.32 -21.47 11.62
CA THR A 212 -10.76 -20.61 10.58
C THR A 212 -10.98 -19.13 10.91
N TYR A 213 -10.23 -18.24 10.26
CA TYR A 213 -10.46 -16.82 10.41
C TYR A 213 -11.88 -16.45 9.93
N GLU A 214 -12.43 -15.35 10.46
CA GLU A 214 -13.73 -14.82 10.02
C GLU A 214 -13.74 -14.62 8.49
N GLU A 215 -14.84 -15.00 7.84
CA GLU A 215 -14.96 -14.91 6.39
C GLU A 215 -14.98 -13.44 5.93
N TYR A 216 -14.22 -13.14 4.87
CA TYR A 216 -14.28 -11.88 4.15
C TYR A 216 -14.64 -12.19 2.71
N ASP A 217 -15.75 -11.62 2.24
CA ASP A 217 -16.26 -11.81 0.89
C ASP A 217 -16.75 -10.47 0.35
N ASN A 218 -15.98 -9.86 -0.54
CA ASN A 218 -16.33 -8.61 -1.21
C ASN A 218 -16.01 -8.74 -2.69
N VAL A 219 -16.83 -8.15 -3.56
CA VAL A 219 -16.66 -8.24 -5.02
C VAL A 219 -16.83 -6.87 -5.65
N HIS A 220 -15.96 -6.52 -6.58
CA HIS A 220 -16.08 -5.32 -7.41
C HIS A 220 -16.74 -5.66 -8.75
N TRP A 221 -17.88 -5.03 -9.03
CA TRP A 221 -18.73 -5.34 -10.18
C TRP A 221 -18.43 -4.52 -11.44
N ASP A 222 -17.69 -3.42 -11.34
CA ASP A 222 -17.42 -2.59 -12.52
C ASP A 222 -16.32 -3.21 -13.38
N TRP A 223 -16.48 -3.10 -14.69
CA TRP A 223 -15.49 -3.59 -15.65
C TRP A 223 -14.15 -2.84 -15.50
N PRO A 224 -13.01 -3.54 -15.59
CA PRO A 224 -11.72 -2.87 -15.77
C PRO A 224 -11.72 -2.06 -17.06
N ARG A 225 -10.95 -0.97 -17.05
CA ARG A 225 -10.68 -0.19 -18.27
C ARG A 225 -9.92 -1.03 -19.29
N HIS A 226 -8.92 -1.75 -18.79
CA HIS A 226 -7.98 -2.55 -19.55
C HIS A 226 -7.89 -3.92 -18.85
N ALA A 227 -8.22 -5.03 -19.53
CA ALA A 227 -8.09 -6.38 -18.99
C ALA A 227 -7.17 -7.27 -19.83
N ILE A 228 -6.57 -8.28 -19.19
CA ILE A 228 -5.73 -9.30 -19.84
C ILE A 228 -6.55 -10.06 -20.88
N ASN A 229 -7.71 -10.57 -20.46
CA ASN A 229 -8.62 -11.27 -21.34
C ASN A 229 -9.60 -10.28 -21.97
N ALA A 230 -9.83 -10.40 -23.28
CA ALA A 230 -10.79 -9.56 -23.98
C ALA A 230 -12.23 -9.73 -23.46
N LEU A 231 -12.57 -10.90 -22.90
CA LEU A 231 -13.88 -11.14 -22.29
C LEU A 231 -14.09 -10.42 -20.95
N ASP A 232 -13.00 -10.09 -20.27
CA ASP A 232 -13.04 -9.35 -19.01
C ASP A 232 -12.99 -7.82 -19.25
N GLN A 233 -12.90 -7.38 -20.50
CA GLN A 233 -12.98 -5.97 -20.87
C GLN A 233 -14.43 -5.50 -20.95
N SER A 234 -14.64 -4.21 -20.70
CA SER A 234 -15.96 -3.60 -20.89
C SER A 234 -16.47 -3.85 -22.33
N PRO A 235 -17.73 -4.25 -22.53
CA PRO A 235 -18.28 -4.53 -23.86
C PRO A 235 -18.20 -3.37 -24.87
N GLY A 236 -18.03 -2.13 -24.38
CA GLY A 236 -17.88 -0.92 -25.20
C GLY A 236 -16.49 -0.73 -25.82
N ASN A 237 -15.48 -1.52 -25.43
CA ASN A 237 -14.13 -1.43 -25.98
C ASN A 237 -13.57 -2.84 -26.30
N PRO A 238 -13.92 -3.43 -27.46
CA PRO A 238 -13.50 -4.80 -27.80
C PRO A 238 -12.06 -4.88 -28.34
N ARG A 239 -11.26 -3.82 -28.21
CA ARG A 239 -9.94 -3.77 -28.86
C ARG A 239 -8.93 -4.62 -28.08
N PRO A 240 -8.23 -5.56 -28.72
CA PRO A 240 -7.18 -6.31 -28.06
C PRO A 240 -6.06 -5.37 -27.60
N GLN A 241 -5.50 -5.63 -26.42
CA GLN A 241 -4.46 -4.78 -25.84
C GLN A 241 -3.11 -4.96 -26.51
N SER A 242 -2.83 -6.17 -26.95
CA SER A 242 -1.61 -6.54 -27.63
C SER A 242 -1.83 -6.49 -29.13
N ASN A 243 -0.86 -5.92 -29.83
CA ASN A 243 -0.71 -6.14 -31.25
C ASN A 243 0.65 -6.80 -31.45
N ILE A 244 0.66 -8.03 -31.98
CA ILE A 244 1.90 -8.70 -32.40
C ILE A 244 2.34 -8.01 -33.69
N THR A 245 2.81 -6.76 -33.59
CA THR A 245 3.37 -6.06 -34.73
C THR A 245 4.84 -6.40 -34.85
N ARG A 246 5.22 -6.87 -36.04
CA ARG A 246 6.62 -6.88 -36.48
C ARG A 246 7.20 -5.47 -36.32
N LEU A 247 8.53 -5.37 -36.16
CA LEU A 247 9.28 -4.10 -36.16
C LEU A 247 8.64 -3.11 -37.14
N THR A 248 8.14 -1.99 -36.60
CA THR A 248 7.45 -1.01 -37.44
C THR A 248 8.51 -0.19 -38.15
N ILE A 249 8.51 -0.27 -39.48
CA ILE A 249 9.41 0.55 -40.28
C ILE A 249 8.94 2.01 -40.14
N PRO A 250 9.86 2.99 -40.00
CA PRO A 250 9.49 4.40 -39.90
C PRO A 250 8.56 4.77 -41.06
N ARG A 251 7.55 5.62 -40.81
CA ARG A 251 6.59 6.01 -41.84
C ARG A 251 7.21 6.89 -42.93
N ARG A 252 8.20 7.71 -42.56
CA ARG A 252 8.82 8.71 -43.42
C ARG A 252 10.33 8.67 -43.32
N LEU A 253 10.99 9.04 -44.42
CA LEU A 253 12.42 9.30 -44.49
C LEU A 253 12.65 10.55 -45.33
N VAL A 254 13.75 11.25 -45.06
CA VAL A 254 14.20 12.37 -45.87
C VAL A 254 15.14 11.84 -46.97
N VAL A 255 14.82 12.15 -48.22
CA VAL A 255 15.54 11.65 -49.40
C VAL A 255 15.79 12.81 -50.37
N TRP A 256 16.92 12.78 -51.06
CA TRP A 256 17.24 13.77 -52.08
C TRP A 256 16.33 13.60 -53.30
N ASP A 257 15.55 14.62 -53.64
CA ASP A 257 14.73 14.61 -54.83
C ASP A 257 15.53 15.11 -56.04
N LYS A 258 15.77 14.21 -57.01
CA LYS A 258 16.53 14.50 -58.23
C LYS A 258 15.81 15.50 -59.15
N GLU A 259 14.49 15.63 -59.06
CA GLU A 259 13.71 16.54 -59.91
C GLU A 259 13.69 17.96 -59.35
N LYS A 260 13.55 18.08 -58.02
CA LYS A 260 13.47 19.38 -57.33
C LYS A 260 14.82 19.92 -56.84
N LEU A 261 15.86 19.08 -56.82
CA LEU A 261 17.19 19.39 -56.27
C LEU A 261 17.11 19.87 -54.81
N GLU A 262 16.22 19.26 -54.04
CA GLU A 262 16.01 19.56 -52.62
C GLU A 262 15.78 18.27 -51.81
N TRP A 263 16.00 18.34 -50.50
CA TRP A 263 15.66 17.26 -49.57
C TRP A 263 14.15 17.26 -49.31
N VAL A 264 13.49 16.12 -49.57
CA VAL A 264 12.04 15.97 -49.42
C VAL A 264 11.71 14.78 -48.54
N THR A 265 10.75 14.97 -47.64
CA THR A 265 10.19 13.89 -46.83
C THR A 265 9.26 13.02 -47.69
N LYS A 266 9.56 11.72 -47.81
CA LYS A 266 8.76 10.73 -48.55
C LYS A 266 8.29 9.61 -47.63
N ASP A 267 7.10 9.09 -47.89
CA ASP A 267 6.58 7.93 -47.18
C ASP A 267 7.38 6.68 -47.55
N THR A 268 7.72 5.86 -46.57
CA THR A 268 8.57 4.67 -46.77
C THR A 268 7.90 3.59 -47.61
N THR A 269 6.58 3.59 -47.74
CA THR A 269 5.86 2.73 -48.68
C THR A 269 6.25 2.99 -50.13
N GLN A 270 6.63 4.23 -50.46
CA GLN A 270 7.06 4.64 -51.80
C GLN A 270 8.56 4.40 -52.02
N LEU A 271 9.35 4.33 -50.94
CA LEU A 271 10.80 4.15 -50.97
C LEU A 271 11.23 2.68 -50.95
N ARG A 272 10.30 1.75 -50.76
CA ARG A 272 10.59 0.31 -50.83
C ARG A 272 10.87 -0.09 -52.26
N ASP A 273 11.88 -0.92 -52.42
CA ASP A 273 12.13 -1.59 -53.69
C ASP A 273 10.90 -2.44 -54.05
N LYS A 274 10.34 -2.21 -55.25
CA LYS A 274 9.14 -2.90 -55.75
C LYS A 274 9.34 -4.41 -55.90
N THR A 275 10.59 -4.86 -56.03
CA THR A 275 10.92 -6.27 -56.24
C THR A 275 11.24 -7.01 -54.93
N THR A 276 12.05 -6.40 -54.06
CA THR A 276 12.49 -7.05 -52.80
C THR A 276 11.65 -6.65 -51.59
N GLY A 277 10.92 -5.52 -51.64
CA GLY A 277 10.16 -4.97 -50.52
C GLY A 277 11.03 -4.38 -49.40
N ILE A 278 12.36 -4.40 -49.57
CA ILE A 278 13.35 -3.90 -48.61
C ILE A 278 13.37 -2.37 -48.66
N LEU A 279 13.47 -1.76 -47.48
CA LEU A 279 13.65 -0.32 -47.35
C LEU A 279 15.13 0.02 -47.56
N GLN A 280 15.41 1.09 -48.31
CA GLN A 280 16.78 1.59 -48.47
C GLN A 280 17.45 1.93 -47.13
N PRO A 281 18.77 1.70 -46.99
CA PRO A 281 19.49 2.03 -45.77
C PRO A 281 19.45 3.55 -45.52
N TYR A 282 19.40 3.93 -44.24
CA TYR A 282 19.42 5.33 -43.82
C TYR A 282 20.24 5.52 -42.54
N ILE A 283 20.68 6.76 -42.31
CA ILE A 283 21.28 7.19 -41.03
C ILE A 283 20.20 7.81 -40.13
N PHE A 284 20.34 7.64 -38.82
CA PHE A 284 19.47 8.28 -37.83
C PHE A 284 20.21 9.44 -37.17
N LEU A 285 19.61 10.63 -37.15
CA LEU A 285 20.16 11.80 -36.48
C LEU A 285 19.46 12.01 -35.13
N SER A 286 20.21 11.85 -34.04
CA SER A 286 19.74 12.12 -32.68
C SER A 286 20.27 13.46 -32.19
N PHE A 287 19.37 14.33 -31.71
CA PHE A 287 19.75 15.59 -31.08
C PHE A 287 18.78 15.94 -29.94
N SER A 288 19.12 16.97 -29.17
CA SER A 288 18.24 17.53 -28.13
C SER A 288 17.89 18.97 -28.45
N ARG A 289 16.60 19.31 -28.32
CA ARG A 289 16.10 20.70 -28.40
C ARG A 289 16.74 21.61 -27.34
N GLY A 290 17.22 21.03 -26.23
CA GLY A 290 17.99 21.77 -25.23
C GLY A 290 19.37 22.20 -25.72
N ASN A 291 19.99 21.44 -26.63
CA ASN A 291 21.26 21.81 -27.27
C ASN A 291 21.05 22.76 -28.48
N TYR A 292 19.90 22.67 -29.15
CA TYR A 292 19.53 23.48 -30.32
C TYR A 292 18.17 24.18 -30.09
N PRO A 293 18.13 25.29 -29.33
CA PRO A 293 16.89 26.00 -28.99
C PRO A 293 16.43 26.89 -30.16
N ALA A 294 15.83 26.28 -31.17
CA ALA A 294 15.38 26.93 -32.40
C ALA A 294 14.14 26.23 -32.96
N ASP A 295 13.33 26.95 -33.74
CA ASP A 295 12.11 26.40 -34.35
C ASP A 295 12.45 25.38 -35.44
N ASP A 296 11.60 24.37 -35.62
CA ASP A 296 11.84 23.27 -36.57
C ASP A 296 12.09 23.80 -38.00
N ASP A 297 11.42 24.88 -38.42
CA ASP A 297 11.62 25.50 -39.74
C ASP A 297 13.03 26.09 -39.93
N THR A 298 13.66 26.55 -38.84
CA THR A 298 15.05 27.05 -38.87
C THR A 298 16.08 25.92 -38.77
N LEU A 299 15.71 24.83 -38.11
CA LEU A 299 16.58 23.66 -37.91
C LEU A 299 16.61 22.73 -39.13
N ARG A 300 15.52 22.60 -39.88
CA ARG A 300 15.45 21.73 -41.08
C ARG A 300 16.58 21.98 -42.09
N PRO A 301 16.81 23.22 -42.59
CA PRO A 301 17.89 23.47 -43.55
C PRO A 301 19.28 23.17 -42.97
N PHE A 302 19.46 23.38 -41.66
CA PHE A 302 20.69 23.06 -40.96
C PHE A 302 20.92 21.54 -40.91
N PHE A 303 19.93 20.76 -40.49
CA PHE A 303 20.03 19.30 -40.46
C PHE A 303 20.19 18.68 -41.84
N HIS A 304 19.60 19.26 -42.89
CA HIS A 304 19.80 18.79 -44.27
C HIS A 304 21.26 18.92 -44.71
N LYS A 305 21.92 20.04 -44.40
CA LYS A 305 23.35 20.24 -44.68
C LYS A 305 24.23 19.29 -43.87
N VAL A 306 23.94 19.14 -42.58
CA VAL A 306 24.68 18.22 -41.69
C VAL A 306 24.53 16.78 -42.16
N ALA A 307 23.31 16.36 -42.47
CA ALA A 307 23.01 15.03 -42.99
C ALA A 307 23.78 14.74 -44.28
N GLN A 308 23.81 15.70 -45.22
CA GLN A 308 24.55 15.56 -46.47
C GLN A 308 26.05 15.33 -46.20
N SER A 309 26.68 16.14 -45.34
CA SER A 309 28.10 15.94 -44.97
C SER A 309 28.35 14.57 -44.32
N ILE A 310 27.42 14.06 -43.51
CA ILE A 310 27.53 12.72 -42.89
C ILE A 310 27.36 11.62 -43.95
N LEU A 311 26.38 11.74 -44.85
CA LEU A 311 26.12 10.78 -45.92
C LEU A 311 27.29 10.70 -46.90
N ASP A 312 27.86 11.83 -47.29
CA ASP A 312 29.03 11.90 -48.18
C ASP A 312 30.23 11.16 -47.57
N ARG A 313 30.46 11.36 -46.27
CA ARG A 313 31.51 10.65 -45.52
C ARG A 313 31.23 9.15 -45.44
N GLU A 314 30.00 8.76 -45.09
CA GLU A 314 29.60 7.36 -45.00
C GLU A 314 29.76 6.64 -46.32
N ASN A 315 29.34 7.27 -47.42
CA ASN A 315 29.45 6.73 -48.76
C ASN A 315 30.89 6.73 -49.28
N SER A 316 31.76 7.60 -48.78
CA SER A 316 33.21 7.59 -49.09
C SER A 316 33.95 6.46 -48.39
N HIS A 317 33.48 6.04 -47.20
CA HIS A 317 34.10 4.99 -46.39
C HIS A 317 33.40 3.63 -46.48
N LYS A 318 32.41 3.48 -47.37
CA LYS A 318 31.68 2.22 -47.55
C LYS A 318 32.52 1.16 -48.26
N ASP A 319 32.21 -0.12 -48.03
CA ASP A 319 32.71 -1.20 -48.88
C ASP A 319 32.15 -1.03 -50.30
N PRO A 320 32.94 -1.19 -51.37
CA PRO A 320 32.46 -1.16 -52.75
C PRO A 320 31.23 -2.04 -53.03
N LYS A 321 31.00 -3.09 -52.23
CA LYS A 321 29.85 -4.00 -52.33
C LYS A 321 28.57 -3.48 -51.67
N ASP A 322 28.66 -2.49 -50.79
CA ASP A 322 27.51 -1.93 -50.07
C ASP A 322 26.79 -0.86 -50.91
N ALA A 323 25.45 -0.90 -50.88
CA ALA A 323 24.61 0.15 -51.47
C ALA A 323 24.89 1.51 -50.80
N PRO A 324 24.92 2.62 -51.56
CA PRO A 324 25.07 3.94 -50.96
C PRO A 324 23.86 4.25 -50.06
N VAL A 325 24.12 4.97 -48.98
CA VAL A 325 23.10 5.50 -48.08
C VAL A 325 22.68 6.86 -48.63
N GLU A 326 21.43 7.01 -49.04
CA GLU A 326 20.90 8.24 -49.67
C GLU A 326 19.76 8.87 -48.87
N ALA A 327 19.47 8.32 -47.69
CA ALA A 327 18.36 8.72 -46.85
C ALA A 327 18.79 8.93 -45.40
N PHE A 328 18.07 9.80 -44.70
CA PHE A 328 18.23 9.98 -43.26
C PHE A 328 16.88 10.15 -42.56
N TRP A 329 16.89 9.90 -41.26
CA TRP A 329 15.76 10.14 -40.36
C TRP A 329 16.15 11.21 -39.34
N VAL A 330 15.30 12.22 -39.18
CA VAL A 330 15.40 13.28 -38.17
C VAL A 330 13.99 13.66 -37.71
N ASP A 331 13.82 13.97 -36.42
CA ASP A 331 12.50 14.20 -35.85
C ASP A 331 11.77 15.40 -36.46
N THR A 332 12.47 16.50 -36.78
CA THR A 332 11.95 17.75 -37.38
C THR A 332 11.24 17.56 -38.73
N ASP A 333 11.58 16.52 -39.48
CA ASP A 333 11.04 16.21 -40.80
C ASP A 333 10.19 14.94 -40.81
N CYS A 334 10.56 13.93 -40.01
CA CYS A 334 9.95 12.61 -40.09
C CYS A 334 8.77 12.41 -39.13
N VAL A 335 8.58 13.27 -38.13
CA VAL A 335 7.40 13.26 -37.24
C VAL A 335 6.29 14.11 -37.86
N SER A 336 5.09 13.54 -38.03
CA SER A 336 3.94 14.26 -38.60
C SER A 336 3.32 15.22 -37.59
N HIS A 337 3.24 16.51 -37.92
CA HIS A 337 2.44 17.49 -37.15
C HIS A 337 1.02 17.70 -37.73
N ALA A 338 0.58 16.85 -38.67
CA ALA A 338 -0.72 16.97 -39.31
C ALA A 338 -1.90 16.67 -38.36
N THR A 339 -1.73 15.66 -37.50
CA THR A 339 -2.68 15.33 -36.42
C THR A 339 -1.92 14.83 -35.20
N LYS A 340 -2.43 15.12 -33.99
CA LYS A 340 -1.81 14.66 -32.73
C LYS A 340 -1.69 13.12 -32.63
N ALA A 341 -2.62 12.39 -33.24
CA ALA A 341 -2.58 10.93 -33.25
C ALA A 341 -1.46 10.37 -34.14
N GLU A 342 -1.18 11.03 -35.28
CA GLU A 342 -0.04 10.67 -36.12
C GLU A 342 1.29 11.06 -35.48
N GLU A 343 1.38 12.26 -34.92
CA GLU A 343 2.54 12.73 -34.16
C GLU A 343 2.92 11.74 -33.06
N SER A 344 1.95 11.40 -32.20
CA SER A 344 2.13 10.45 -31.11
C SER A 344 2.54 9.07 -31.62
N ARG A 345 1.97 8.62 -32.73
CA ARG A 345 2.34 7.33 -33.33
C ARG A 345 3.79 7.35 -33.83
N ASP A 346 4.19 8.39 -34.55
CA ASP A 346 5.54 8.50 -35.12
C ASP A 346 6.58 8.56 -33.98
N ILE A 347 6.32 9.35 -32.93
CA ILE A 347 7.13 9.42 -31.70
C ILE A 347 7.30 8.04 -31.05
N ASN A 348 6.20 7.30 -30.90
CA ASN A 348 6.22 5.99 -30.25
C ASN A 348 6.92 4.90 -31.09
N THR A 349 7.31 5.21 -32.33
CA THR A 349 8.07 4.31 -33.23
C THR A 349 9.54 4.72 -33.42
N ILE A 350 10.02 5.76 -32.73
CA ILE A 350 11.42 6.22 -32.82
C ILE A 350 12.42 5.09 -32.55
N CYS A 351 12.17 4.27 -31.53
CA CYS A 351 13.03 3.12 -31.21
C CYS A 351 13.13 2.09 -32.35
N ASP A 352 12.13 2.01 -33.22
CA ASP A 352 12.16 1.10 -34.38
C ASP A 352 12.92 1.72 -35.54
N ALA A 353 12.80 3.04 -35.71
CA ALA A 353 13.61 3.79 -36.63
C ALA A 353 15.11 3.67 -36.28
N VAL A 354 15.46 3.65 -34.99
CA VAL A 354 16.85 3.42 -34.53
C VAL A 354 17.33 2.02 -34.89
N ARG A 355 16.56 0.97 -34.59
CA ARG A 355 16.95 -0.43 -34.87
C ARG A 355 17.21 -0.67 -36.35
N CYS A 356 16.36 -0.11 -37.21
CA CYS A 356 16.44 -0.24 -38.66
C CYS A 356 17.53 0.64 -39.30
N ALA A 357 18.08 1.61 -38.55
CA ALA A 357 19.13 2.49 -39.07
C ALA A 357 20.45 1.73 -39.30
N ARG A 358 21.18 2.18 -40.32
CA ARG A 358 22.55 1.71 -40.62
C ARG A 358 23.54 2.20 -39.57
N ARG A 359 23.45 3.49 -39.22
CA ARG A 359 24.23 4.18 -38.18
C ARG A 359 23.39 5.22 -37.46
N VAL A 360 23.77 5.52 -36.22
CA VAL A 360 23.14 6.55 -35.38
C VAL A 360 24.17 7.62 -35.05
N TYR A 361 23.86 8.87 -35.40
CA TYR A 361 24.72 10.03 -35.16
C TYR A 361 24.10 10.95 -34.11
N ILE A 362 24.82 11.15 -33.02
CA ILE A 362 24.47 12.09 -31.96
C ILE A 362 25.07 13.45 -32.30
N LEU A 363 24.22 14.45 -32.47
CA LEU A 363 24.62 15.81 -32.83
C LEU A 363 24.80 16.65 -31.57
N LEU A 364 26.00 17.20 -31.38
CA LEU A 364 26.30 18.10 -30.26
C LEU A 364 26.92 19.43 -30.77
N PRO A 365 26.62 20.56 -30.12
CA PRO A 365 27.19 21.85 -30.48
C PRO A 365 28.67 21.98 -30.08
N THR A 366 29.04 21.42 -28.91
CA THR A 366 30.41 21.40 -28.39
C THR A 366 30.71 20.05 -27.72
N ASN A 367 31.99 19.77 -27.43
CA ASN A 367 32.41 18.56 -26.69
C ASN A 367 32.28 18.72 -25.17
N ASP A 368 31.58 19.74 -24.68
CA ASP A 368 31.51 20.02 -23.26
C ASP A 368 30.64 18.98 -22.54
N LYS A 369 31.05 18.58 -21.34
CA LYS A 369 30.30 17.63 -20.50
C LYS A 369 28.85 18.08 -20.29
N LYS A 370 28.63 19.38 -20.14
CA LYS A 370 27.30 19.97 -19.93
C LYS A 370 26.36 19.70 -21.12
N GLU A 371 26.86 19.82 -22.35
CA GLU A 371 26.05 19.59 -23.56
C GLU A 371 25.72 18.11 -23.73
N LYS A 372 26.68 17.21 -23.43
CA LYS A 372 26.46 15.75 -23.36
C LYS A 372 25.40 15.38 -22.33
N GLU A 373 25.47 15.97 -21.13
CA GLU A 373 24.48 15.78 -20.06
C GLU A 373 23.09 16.33 -20.43
N ILE A 374 23.00 17.45 -21.16
CA ILE A 374 21.72 17.98 -21.66
C ILE A 374 21.05 17.00 -22.62
N TRP A 375 21.82 16.36 -23.50
CA TRP A 375 21.31 15.33 -24.39
C TRP A 375 20.93 14.05 -23.63
N GLY A 376 21.77 13.58 -22.71
CA GLY A 376 21.54 12.35 -21.93
C GLY A 376 20.30 12.42 -21.03
N LYS A 377 19.87 13.62 -20.61
CA LYS A 377 18.66 13.81 -19.78
C LYS A 377 17.33 13.56 -20.48
N ARG A 378 17.29 13.29 -21.79
CA ARG A 378 16.04 13.04 -22.54
C ARG A 378 15.61 11.57 -22.38
N ILE A 379 14.31 11.32 -22.21
CA ILE A 379 13.75 9.95 -22.06
C ILE A 379 14.15 9.02 -23.22
N TRP A 380 14.05 9.52 -24.47
CA TRP A 380 14.30 8.72 -25.68
C TRP A 380 15.78 8.42 -25.98
N THR A 381 16.73 9.16 -25.39
CA THR A 381 18.15 8.99 -25.75
C THR A 381 18.74 7.70 -25.19
N LEU A 382 18.26 7.23 -24.03
CA LEU A 382 18.69 5.95 -23.48
C LEU A 382 18.26 4.77 -24.37
N PRO A 383 16.98 4.60 -24.77
CA PRO A 383 16.62 3.57 -25.74
C PRO A 383 17.32 3.71 -27.09
N GLU A 384 17.47 4.94 -27.61
CA GLU A 384 18.21 5.19 -28.86
C GLU A 384 19.63 4.61 -28.79
N VAL A 385 20.33 4.81 -27.67
CA VAL A 385 21.69 4.30 -27.46
C VAL A 385 21.72 2.79 -27.26
N LEU A 386 20.90 2.26 -26.36
CA LEU A 386 20.90 0.82 -26.07
C LEU A 386 20.58 -0.01 -27.32
N LEU A 387 19.67 0.47 -28.17
CA LEU A 387 19.25 -0.22 -29.40
C LEU A 387 20.22 -0.03 -30.57
N ALA A 388 20.97 1.08 -30.59
CA ALA A 388 21.98 1.32 -31.61
C ALA A 388 23.25 0.49 -31.39
N ALA A 389 23.56 0.13 -30.13
CA ALA A 389 24.71 -0.68 -29.75
C ALA A 389 26.02 -0.19 -30.41
N GLU A 390 26.67 -1.01 -31.24
CA GLU A 390 27.95 -0.69 -31.91
C GLU A 390 27.81 0.28 -33.11
N LYS A 391 26.61 0.81 -33.38
CA LYS A 391 26.33 1.68 -34.53
C LYS A 391 26.42 3.18 -34.20
N ILE A 392 26.82 3.53 -32.98
CA ILE A 392 26.75 4.89 -32.45
C ILE A 392 28.00 5.67 -32.74
N ARG A 393 27.80 6.91 -33.18
CA ARG A 393 28.83 7.93 -33.32
C ARG A 393 28.28 9.23 -32.79
N TYR A 394 29.13 10.09 -32.27
CA TYR A 394 28.75 11.49 -32.08
C TYR A 394 29.63 12.40 -32.92
N CYS A 395 29.06 13.54 -33.28
CA CYS A 395 29.74 14.54 -34.07
C CYS A 395 29.48 15.95 -33.56
N ILE A 396 30.48 16.80 -33.73
CA ILE A 396 30.41 18.20 -33.32
C ILE A 396 30.00 19.05 -34.53
N THR A 397 28.83 19.68 -34.41
CA THR A 397 28.29 20.61 -35.40
C THR A 397 28.33 22.02 -34.81
N PRO A 398 29.07 22.98 -35.38
CA PRO A 398 29.07 24.35 -34.88
C PRO A 398 27.67 25.00 -34.98
N SER A 399 27.49 26.09 -34.24
CA SER A 399 26.18 26.74 -34.00
C SER A 399 25.34 26.93 -35.27
N TRP A 400 24.07 26.54 -35.17
CA TRP A 400 23.05 26.72 -36.22
C TRP A 400 22.93 28.19 -36.68
N SER A 401 23.24 29.15 -35.80
CA SER A 401 23.24 30.59 -36.10
C SER A 401 24.36 31.06 -37.05
N GLY A 402 25.47 30.31 -37.16
CA GLY A 402 26.62 30.65 -38.02
C GLY A 402 26.56 30.03 -39.43
N ILE A 403 25.80 28.94 -39.60
CA ILE A 403 25.75 28.15 -40.84
C ILE A 403 24.76 28.69 -41.87
N LEU A 404 23.80 29.53 -41.44
CA LEU A 404 22.95 30.27 -42.38
C LEU A 404 23.68 31.43 -43.07
N SER A 405 24.83 31.88 -42.55
CA SER A 405 25.52 33.09 -43.03
C SER A 405 26.85 32.85 -43.76
N THR A 406 27.39 31.61 -43.77
CA THR A 406 28.69 31.32 -44.41
C THR A 406 28.62 30.12 -45.37
N ALA A 407 29.18 30.30 -46.57
CA ALA A 407 29.25 29.33 -47.66
C ALA A 407 30.48 28.41 -47.54
N THR A 408 30.74 27.86 -46.34
CA THR A 408 31.85 26.92 -46.12
C THR A 408 31.38 25.47 -46.17
N ASP A 409 32.08 24.65 -46.97
CA ASP A 409 31.76 23.26 -47.35
C ASP A 409 31.83 22.21 -46.23
N SER A 410 32.34 22.53 -45.02
CA SER A 410 32.44 21.57 -43.92
C SER A 410 31.58 21.98 -42.73
N THR A 411 30.43 21.32 -42.57
CA THR A 411 29.48 21.58 -41.48
C THR A 411 29.71 20.70 -40.24
N VAL A 412 30.55 19.67 -40.35
CA VAL A 412 30.87 18.76 -39.26
C VAL A 412 32.37 18.73 -39.04
N ASN A 413 32.80 19.08 -37.84
CA ASN A 413 34.22 19.29 -37.55
C ASN A 413 34.91 18.05 -36.96
N TYR A 414 34.13 17.14 -36.35
CA TYR A 414 34.67 16.04 -35.57
C TYR A 414 33.71 14.85 -35.56
N PHE A 415 34.26 13.64 -35.68
CA PHE A 415 33.56 12.38 -35.56
C PHE A 415 34.31 11.47 -34.59
N GLU A 416 33.61 10.91 -33.62
CA GLU A 416 34.18 9.95 -32.68
C GLU A 416 33.27 8.73 -32.53
N ASP A 417 33.87 7.55 -32.61
CA ASP A 417 33.26 6.28 -32.28
C ASP A 417 33.28 6.13 -30.75
N VAL A 418 32.16 5.77 -30.14
CA VAL A 418 32.05 5.70 -28.67
C VAL A 418 31.42 4.39 -28.24
N ALA A 419 32.02 3.75 -27.24
CA ALA A 419 31.44 2.57 -26.60
C ALA A 419 30.37 2.95 -25.57
N LEU A 420 29.40 2.07 -25.34
CA LEU A 420 28.32 2.30 -24.36
C LEU A 420 28.83 2.65 -22.95
N THR A 421 29.96 2.08 -22.53
CA THR A 421 30.59 2.36 -21.23
C THR A 421 31.14 3.77 -21.12
N ASP A 422 31.70 4.29 -22.23
CA ASP A 422 32.24 5.63 -22.27
C ASP A 422 31.09 6.65 -22.28
N MET A 423 29.99 6.30 -22.95
CA MET A 423 28.76 7.09 -22.91
C MET A 423 28.19 7.18 -21.49
N TYR A 424 28.11 6.06 -20.77
CA TYR A 424 27.66 6.03 -19.37
C TYR A 424 28.39 7.06 -18.51
N SER A 425 29.73 7.10 -18.60
CA SER A 425 30.56 7.99 -17.79
C SER A 425 30.48 9.48 -18.15
N SER A 426 30.04 9.80 -19.38
CA SER A 426 30.18 11.16 -19.95
C SER A 426 28.87 11.84 -20.33
N PHE A 427 27.81 11.08 -20.64
CA PHE A 427 26.52 11.61 -21.08
C PHE A 427 25.44 11.59 -19.99
N TRP A 428 25.52 10.69 -19.01
CA TRP A 428 24.56 10.65 -17.93
C TRP A 428 25.17 11.14 -16.61
N PRO A 429 24.43 11.93 -15.81
CA PRO A 429 24.92 12.39 -14.53
C PRO A 429 25.11 11.19 -13.58
N PRO A 430 26.19 11.15 -12.79
CA PRO A 430 26.33 10.13 -11.76
C PRO A 430 25.18 10.25 -10.75
N LEU A 431 24.64 9.11 -10.32
CA LEU A 431 23.63 9.07 -9.26
C LEU A 431 24.17 9.78 -8.00
N PRO A 432 23.32 10.52 -7.25
CA PRO A 432 23.74 11.13 -6.01
C PRO A 432 24.33 10.05 -5.07
N PRO A 433 25.45 10.32 -4.39
CA PRO A 433 26.13 9.33 -3.57
C PRO A 433 25.21 8.84 -2.45
N VAL A 434 25.12 7.51 -2.30
CA VAL A 434 24.52 6.83 -1.14
C VAL A 434 25.09 7.49 0.12
N SER A 435 24.23 8.07 0.96
CA SER A 435 24.68 8.63 2.24
C SER A 435 25.41 7.53 3.02
N LYS A 436 26.66 7.82 3.41
CA LYS A 436 27.54 6.89 4.12
C LYS A 436 26.85 6.32 5.36
N GLU A 437 26.98 5.01 5.54
CA GLU A 437 26.65 4.28 6.76
C GLU A 437 27.19 5.01 8.01
N PRO A 438 26.34 5.41 8.97
CA PRO A 438 26.77 5.58 10.34
C PRO A 438 26.89 4.18 10.95
N SER A 439 28.12 3.79 11.28
CA SER A 439 28.49 2.63 12.10
C SER A 439 27.33 2.01 12.92
N GLY A 440 26.85 0.86 12.46
CA GLY A 440 25.73 0.10 13.00
C GLY A 440 24.78 -0.27 11.88
N GLU A 441 24.43 -1.55 11.75
CA GLU A 441 23.55 -2.20 10.75
C GLU A 441 22.21 -1.46 10.55
N SER A 442 22.26 -0.27 9.95
CA SER A 442 21.12 0.58 9.65
C SER A 442 21.06 0.75 8.14
N ASN A 443 19.93 0.32 7.60
CA ASN A 443 19.63 0.25 6.18
C ASN A 443 19.66 1.65 5.55
N GLY A 444 20.82 2.08 5.05
CA GLY A 444 20.90 3.19 4.10
C GLY A 444 20.13 2.83 2.82
N GLU A 445 19.49 3.82 2.19
CA GLU A 445 18.83 3.66 0.89
C GLU A 445 19.88 3.23 -0.15
N ARG A 446 19.89 1.94 -0.51
CA ARG A 446 20.69 1.42 -1.62
C ARG A 446 19.89 1.61 -2.90
N HIS A 447 20.23 2.66 -3.64
CA HIS A 447 19.71 2.86 -4.99
C HIS A 447 20.48 2.00 -5.98
N GLU A 448 19.75 1.20 -6.76
CA GLU A 448 20.35 0.41 -7.83
C GLU A 448 20.66 1.31 -9.04
N ASP A 449 21.83 1.11 -9.63
CA ASP A 449 22.25 1.83 -10.83
C ASP A 449 21.65 1.19 -12.08
N ALA A 450 20.36 1.50 -12.30
CA ALA A 450 19.57 0.92 -13.37
C ALA A 450 20.18 1.13 -14.76
N ILE A 451 20.78 2.29 -15.04
CA ILE A 451 21.37 2.59 -16.35
C ILE A 451 22.61 1.70 -16.58
N SER A 452 23.47 1.57 -15.57
CA SER A 452 24.65 0.70 -15.64
C SER A 452 24.26 -0.76 -15.91
N HIS A 453 23.26 -1.28 -15.19
CA HIS A 453 22.76 -2.65 -15.41
C HIS A 453 22.18 -2.87 -16.81
N LEU A 454 21.46 -1.89 -17.37
CA LEU A 454 20.98 -1.96 -18.76
C LEU A 454 22.16 -1.97 -19.74
N ILE A 455 23.18 -1.15 -19.54
CA ILE A 455 24.35 -1.11 -20.42
C ILE A 455 25.11 -2.44 -20.36
N ASP A 456 25.30 -3.01 -19.17
CA ASP A 456 25.91 -4.34 -19.03
C ASP A 456 25.09 -5.43 -19.73
N HIS A 457 23.76 -5.30 -19.76
CA HIS A 457 22.88 -6.18 -20.51
C HIS A 457 23.09 -6.10 -22.03
N TYR A 458 23.04 -4.89 -22.57
CA TYR A 458 23.17 -4.66 -24.03
C TYR A 458 24.61 -4.85 -24.53
N THR A 459 25.61 -4.77 -23.66
CA THR A 459 27.02 -5.14 -23.96
C THR A 459 27.32 -6.62 -23.75
N ASN A 460 26.32 -7.45 -23.43
CA ASN A 460 26.45 -8.89 -23.13
C ASN A 460 27.41 -9.22 -21.95
N ARG A 461 27.64 -8.28 -21.03
CA ARG A 461 28.43 -8.53 -19.80
C ARG A 461 27.62 -9.28 -18.75
N THR A 462 26.35 -8.91 -18.60
CA THR A 462 25.39 -9.57 -17.72
C THR A 462 24.11 -9.87 -18.49
N LYS A 463 23.38 -10.92 -18.11
CA LYS A 463 22.07 -11.21 -18.69
C LYS A 463 21.01 -10.98 -17.63
N LEU A 464 20.20 -9.95 -17.82
CA LEU A 464 19.06 -9.65 -16.98
C LEU A 464 17.91 -10.60 -17.31
N SER A 465 17.12 -10.97 -16.31
CA SER A 465 15.81 -11.58 -16.54
C SER A 465 14.85 -10.58 -17.19
N GLU A 466 13.77 -11.04 -17.82
CA GLU A 466 12.76 -10.16 -18.42
C GLU A 466 12.16 -9.19 -17.39
N LEU A 467 11.94 -9.68 -16.16
CA LEU A 467 11.46 -8.87 -15.05
C LEU A 467 12.46 -7.78 -14.66
N GLN A 468 13.74 -8.12 -14.50
CA GLN A 468 14.80 -7.16 -14.19
C GLN A 468 15.00 -6.14 -15.31
N LEU A 469 14.98 -6.59 -16.57
CA LEU A 469 15.08 -5.73 -17.75
C LEU A 469 13.94 -4.70 -17.75
N PHE A 470 12.70 -5.15 -17.49
CA PHE A 470 11.54 -4.26 -17.39
C PHE A 470 11.68 -3.25 -16.26
N THR A 471 12.04 -3.71 -15.05
CA THR A 471 12.16 -2.82 -13.87
C THR A 471 13.25 -1.79 -14.06
N PHE A 472 14.43 -2.18 -14.56
CA PHE A 472 15.52 -1.25 -14.81
C PHE A 472 15.18 -0.28 -15.94
N ALA A 473 14.53 -0.73 -17.02
CA ALA A 473 14.07 0.16 -18.07
C ALA A 473 13.14 1.25 -17.53
N VAL A 474 12.11 0.86 -16.77
CA VAL A 474 11.15 1.82 -16.20
C VAL A 474 11.81 2.78 -15.20
N GLN A 475 12.66 2.26 -14.30
CA GLN A 475 13.43 3.07 -13.35
C GLN A 475 14.28 4.11 -14.05
N SER A 476 15.06 3.72 -15.07
CA SER A 476 15.90 4.63 -15.83
C SER A 476 15.08 5.69 -16.57
N MET A 477 13.99 5.32 -17.26
CA MET A 477 13.16 6.31 -17.96
C MET A 477 12.50 7.30 -17.00
N SER A 478 12.07 6.84 -15.82
CA SER A 478 11.48 7.70 -14.79
C SER A 478 12.50 8.68 -14.21
N GLN A 479 13.77 8.28 -14.06
CA GLN A 479 14.83 9.18 -13.63
C GLN A 479 15.15 10.25 -14.69
N LEU A 480 15.04 9.92 -15.97
CA LEU A 480 15.27 10.85 -17.09
C LEU A 480 14.13 11.84 -17.30
N SER A 481 12.90 11.57 -16.84
CA SER A 481 11.75 12.46 -17.10
C SER A 481 11.75 13.78 -16.33
N VAL A 482 12.65 13.98 -15.34
CA VAL A 482 12.65 15.13 -14.41
C VAL A 482 13.67 16.23 -14.82
N GLY A 483 14.18 16.20 -16.05
CA GLY A 483 15.11 17.21 -16.55
C GLY A 483 14.49 18.62 -16.66
N SER A 484 15.28 19.69 -16.46
CA SER A 484 14.81 21.09 -16.47
C SER A 484 14.27 21.60 -17.83
N ASN A 485 14.50 20.85 -18.92
CA ASN A 485 14.23 21.28 -20.30
C ASN A 485 13.37 20.26 -21.08
N VAL A 486 12.47 19.53 -20.42
CA VAL A 486 11.57 18.56 -21.09
C VAL A 486 10.37 19.28 -21.71
N GLU A 487 10.62 20.29 -22.55
CA GLU A 487 9.61 20.75 -23.51
C GLU A 487 9.53 19.71 -24.63
N GLY A 488 8.64 18.72 -24.50
CA GLY A 488 8.30 17.88 -25.65
C GLY A 488 7.63 16.53 -25.40
N TYR A 489 7.76 15.91 -24.22
CA TYR A 489 7.26 14.53 -24.04
C TYR A 489 6.69 14.32 -22.64
N THR A 490 5.41 13.98 -22.57
CA THR A 490 4.64 13.72 -21.33
C THR A 490 5.18 12.51 -20.57
N THR A 491 4.87 12.39 -19.27
CA THR A 491 5.16 11.18 -18.47
C THR A 491 4.52 9.92 -19.05
N THR A 492 3.41 10.03 -19.80
CA THR A 492 2.83 8.91 -20.58
C THR A 492 3.75 8.39 -21.68
N SER A 493 4.63 9.23 -22.23
CA SER A 493 5.65 8.84 -23.23
C SER A 493 6.68 7.87 -22.66
N MET A 494 6.81 7.81 -21.33
CA MET A 494 7.73 6.89 -20.65
C MET A 494 7.41 5.42 -20.94
N ALA A 495 6.13 5.03 -20.88
CA ALA A 495 5.70 3.67 -21.16
C ALA A 495 6.02 3.27 -22.61
N TYR A 496 5.80 4.18 -23.56
CA TYR A 496 6.08 3.92 -24.97
C TYR A 496 7.57 3.90 -25.28
N ALA A 497 8.39 4.70 -24.59
CA ALA A 497 9.84 4.61 -24.67
C ALA A 497 10.36 3.27 -24.10
N ALA A 498 9.86 2.86 -22.94
CA ALA A 498 10.20 1.57 -22.32
C ALA A 498 9.77 0.38 -23.18
N MET A 499 8.60 0.44 -23.81
CA MET A 499 8.13 -0.53 -24.81
C MET A 499 9.14 -0.73 -25.94
N GLY A 500 9.88 0.33 -26.28
CA GLY A 500 10.99 0.29 -27.21
C GLY A 500 12.09 -0.70 -26.85
N LEU A 501 12.24 -1.12 -25.59
CA LEU A 501 13.24 -2.11 -25.14
C LEU A 501 12.66 -3.52 -24.97
N LEU A 502 11.35 -3.69 -25.13
CA LEU A 502 10.61 -4.94 -24.86
C LEU A 502 10.15 -5.64 -26.14
N SER A 503 9.63 -6.85 -25.99
CA SER A 503 9.21 -7.72 -27.08
C SER A 503 7.87 -7.30 -27.70
N TYR A 504 6.87 -7.02 -26.85
CA TYR A 504 5.50 -6.73 -27.27
C TYR A 504 5.16 -5.25 -27.17
N ARG A 505 4.26 -4.83 -28.07
CA ARG A 505 3.83 -3.45 -28.20
C ARG A 505 2.38 -3.25 -27.84
N ILE A 506 2.10 -2.07 -27.30
CA ILE A 506 0.78 -1.59 -26.94
C ILE A 506 0.36 -0.46 -27.89
N THR A 507 -0.93 -0.37 -28.23
CA THR A 507 -1.45 0.69 -29.10
C THR A 507 -1.69 1.97 -28.31
N PRO A 508 -1.03 3.11 -28.60
CA PRO A 508 -1.14 4.30 -27.77
C PRO A 508 -2.58 4.73 -27.49
N ASP A 509 -2.89 5.00 -26.23
CA ASP A 509 -4.15 5.63 -25.80
C ASP A 509 -3.81 6.97 -25.13
N ASP A 510 -4.33 8.05 -25.69
CA ASP A 510 -4.08 9.43 -25.23
C ASP A 510 -4.79 9.74 -23.90
N ASN A 511 -5.75 8.90 -23.51
CA ASN A 511 -6.49 9.04 -22.26
C ASN A 511 -5.88 8.21 -21.11
N ASP A 512 -4.85 7.41 -21.36
CA ASP A 512 -4.19 6.62 -20.30
C ASP A 512 -3.30 7.54 -19.45
N ASP A 513 -3.34 7.33 -18.14
CA ASP A 513 -2.33 7.90 -17.25
C ASP A 513 -1.01 7.12 -17.34
N THR A 514 0.05 7.66 -16.76
CA THR A 514 1.39 7.05 -16.79
C THR A 514 1.41 5.65 -16.15
N PHE A 515 0.66 5.44 -15.06
CA PHE A 515 0.59 4.16 -14.39
C PHE A 515 -0.17 3.13 -15.24
N GLN A 516 -1.33 3.49 -15.77
CA GLN A 516 -2.16 2.70 -16.68
C GLN A 516 -1.38 2.26 -17.91
N ALA A 517 -0.60 3.18 -18.52
CA ALA A 517 0.21 2.86 -19.69
C ALA A 517 1.30 1.82 -19.38
N ILE A 518 2.01 1.95 -18.25
CA ILE A 518 3.04 0.98 -17.83
C ILE A 518 2.43 -0.34 -17.39
N ALA A 519 1.32 -0.29 -16.65
CA ALA A 519 0.60 -1.47 -16.22
C ALA A 519 0.11 -2.25 -17.44
N ARG A 520 -0.47 -1.57 -18.43
CA ARG A 520 -0.89 -2.20 -19.69
C ARG A 520 0.29 -2.79 -20.46
N LEU A 521 1.43 -2.10 -20.48
CA LEU A 521 2.67 -2.62 -21.08
C LEU A 521 3.14 -3.90 -20.40
N SER A 522 3.06 -3.95 -19.07
CA SER A 522 3.41 -5.12 -18.27
C SER A 522 2.47 -6.31 -18.51
N LEU A 523 1.16 -6.05 -18.60
CA LEU A 523 0.17 -7.09 -18.89
C LEU A 523 0.40 -7.73 -20.26
N VAL A 524 0.72 -6.90 -21.26
CA VAL A 524 0.94 -7.37 -22.65
C VAL A 524 2.26 -8.11 -22.83
N ASN A 525 3.31 -7.74 -22.08
CA ASN A 525 4.62 -8.40 -22.18
C ASN A 525 4.73 -9.66 -21.31
N ASP A 526 3.70 -10.01 -20.53
CA ASP A 526 3.75 -11.05 -19.49
C ASP A 526 5.06 -10.96 -18.71
N SER A 527 5.31 -9.79 -18.12
CA SER A 527 6.57 -9.45 -17.42
C SER A 527 6.75 -10.23 -16.11
N ASN A 528 6.51 -11.54 -16.12
CA ASN A 528 6.50 -12.44 -14.98
C ASN A 528 5.70 -11.84 -13.82
N GLN A 529 4.40 -11.56 -13.99
CA GLN A 529 3.50 -11.03 -12.95
C GLN A 529 4.12 -9.86 -12.14
N LEU A 530 4.60 -8.83 -12.86
CA LEU A 530 5.23 -7.64 -12.28
C LEU A 530 4.27 -6.88 -11.36
N LEU A 531 3.02 -6.67 -11.79
CA LEU A 531 2.06 -5.85 -11.06
C LEU A 531 1.64 -6.51 -9.74
N GLU A 532 1.53 -7.84 -9.71
CA GLU A 532 1.24 -8.65 -8.53
C GLU A 532 2.37 -8.53 -7.50
N ARG A 533 3.64 -8.53 -7.97
CA ARG A 533 4.81 -8.27 -7.12
C ARG A 533 4.81 -6.85 -6.61
N LEU A 534 4.43 -5.88 -7.46
CA LEU A 534 4.41 -4.46 -7.11
C LEU A 534 3.38 -4.16 -6.02
N LEU A 535 2.24 -4.84 -6.04
CA LEU A 535 1.23 -4.81 -4.96
C LEU A 535 1.84 -5.24 -3.61
N CYS A 536 2.70 -6.25 -3.61
CA CYS A 536 3.33 -6.82 -2.42
C CYS A 536 4.56 -6.04 -1.90
N LEU A 537 5.08 -5.10 -2.69
CA LEU A 537 6.28 -4.32 -2.38
C LEU A 537 5.97 -3.15 -1.42
N TRP A 538 6.76 -2.95 -0.37
CA TRP A 538 6.57 -1.81 0.54
C TRP A 538 7.70 -0.78 0.37
N PRO A 539 7.52 0.26 -0.46
CA PRO A 539 8.62 1.14 -0.86
C PRO A 539 9.13 1.98 0.32
N ASN A 540 10.41 2.36 0.27
CA ASN A 540 10.99 3.26 1.27
C ASN A 540 10.30 4.63 1.24
N TYR A 541 10.12 5.22 2.42
CA TYR A 541 9.58 6.56 2.54
C TYR A 541 10.65 7.55 2.05
N THR A 542 10.46 8.12 0.86
CA THR A 542 11.39 9.12 0.34
C THR A 542 11.47 10.31 1.30
N PRO A 543 12.64 10.67 1.82
CA PRO A 543 12.78 11.80 2.72
C PRO A 543 12.32 13.08 2.00
N THR A 544 11.28 13.72 2.52
CA THR A 544 10.74 15.02 2.08
C THR A 544 11.77 16.17 2.04
N GLY A 545 13.04 15.91 2.38
CA GLY A 545 14.15 16.87 2.43
C GLY A 545 15.20 16.77 1.33
N SER A 546 15.14 15.82 0.39
CA SER A 546 16.15 15.69 -0.66
C SER A 546 15.98 16.70 -1.81
N GLY A 547 15.67 17.98 -1.53
CA GLY A 547 15.86 19.11 -2.45
C GLY A 547 15.21 19.05 -3.86
N GLN A 548 14.51 17.98 -4.21
CA GLN A 548 13.84 17.82 -5.49
C GLN A 548 12.48 18.51 -5.35
N LYS A 549 12.51 19.82 -5.58
CA LYS A 549 11.32 20.54 -6.03
C LYS A 549 10.82 19.80 -7.26
N VAL A 550 9.75 19.03 -7.10
CA VAL A 550 8.90 18.63 -8.21
C VAL A 550 8.61 19.91 -8.97
N THR A 551 9.08 19.98 -10.21
CA THR A 551 8.89 21.11 -11.09
C THR A 551 7.39 21.28 -11.32
N LYS A 552 6.89 22.51 -11.14
CA LYS A 552 5.45 22.86 -11.16
C LYS A 552 4.66 22.46 -12.43
N GLY A 553 5.30 21.85 -13.43
CA GLY A 553 4.70 21.37 -14.68
C GLY A 553 4.36 19.87 -14.71
N ASP A 554 5.02 19.03 -13.90
CA ASP A 554 4.93 17.56 -14.00
C ASP A 554 3.72 16.95 -13.26
N GLU A 555 3.12 17.70 -12.33
CA GLU A 555 2.02 17.25 -11.47
C GLU A 555 0.67 17.00 -12.20
N LYS A 556 0.58 17.31 -13.50
CA LYS A 556 -0.70 17.22 -14.24
C LYS A 556 -1.10 15.78 -14.59
N TYR A 557 -0.16 14.84 -14.60
CA TYR A 557 -0.37 13.43 -14.99
C TYR A 557 0.14 12.41 -13.95
N ALA A 558 0.58 12.89 -12.78
CA ALA A 558 1.11 12.06 -11.70
C ALA A 558 -0.03 11.39 -10.91
N VAL A 559 -0.11 10.07 -10.96
CA VAL A 559 -1.03 9.28 -10.12
C VAL A 559 -0.42 9.13 -8.72
N ALA A 560 -1.25 9.17 -7.67
CA ALA A 560 -0.79 9.17 -6.28
C ALA A 560 0.22 8.03 -5.99
N GLY A 561 1.41 8.40 -5.50
CA GLY A 561 2.49 7.45 -5.16
C GLY A 561 3.10 6.67 -6.33
N SER A 562 2.58 6.80 -7.55
CA SER A 562 3.03 6.02 -8.71
C SER A 562 4.41 6.46 -9.20
N GLU A 563 4.70 7.75 -9.27
CA GLU A 563 5.99 8.25 -9.78
C GLU A 563 7.15 7.87 -8.87
N SER A 564 6.98 8.03 -7.55
CA SER A 564 7.98 7.60 -6.58
C SER A 564 8.18 6.09 -6.58
N LEU A 565 7.09 5.33 -6.79
CA LEU A 565 7.14 3.88 -6.90
C LEU A 565 7.88 3.43 -8.17
N LEU A 566 7.61 4.06 -9.32
CA LEU A 566 8.22 3.73 -10.61
C LEU A 566 9.70 4.13 -10.66
N ARG A 567 10.07 5.23 -10.02
CA ARG A 567 11.47 5.71 -9.96
C ARG A 567 12.39 4.77 -9.17
N ASN A 568 11.86 4.09 -8.17
CA ASN A 568 12.60 3.22 -7.26
C ASN A 568 12.12 1.77 -7.38
N ILE A 569 11.54 1.37 -8.53
CA ILE A 569 10.89 0.07 -8.71
C ILE A 569 11.87 -1.11 -8.62
N ALA A 570 13.13 -0.90 -9.00
CA ALA A 570 14.18 -1.90 -8.93
C ALA A 570 14.96 -1.85 -7.60
N ASP A 571 14.73 -0.84 -6.76
CA ASP A 571 15.39 -0.73 -5.47
C ASP A 571 14.79 -1.72 -4.46
N GLN A 572 15.55 -1.99 -3.39
CA GLN A 572 15.06 -2.82 -2.29
C GLN A 572 13.96 -2.10 -1.50
N ASP A 573 12.93 -2.86 -1.15
CA ASP A 573 11.84 -2.38 -0.31
C ASP A 573 12.25 -2.24 1.17
N GLN A 574 11.34 -1.79 2.04
CA GLN A 574 11.64 -1.61 3.47
C GLN A 574 12.02 -2.90 4.21
N TYR A 575 11.75 -4.06 3.62
CA TYR A 575 12.16 -5.37 4.14
C TYR A 575 13.47 -5.86 3.51
N SER A 576 14.16 -4.99 2.77
CA SER A 576 15.43 -5.26 2.08
C SER A 576 15.31 -6.33 0.99
N VAL A 577 14.18 -6.34 0.28
CA VAL A 577 13.85 -7.35 -0.73
C VAL A 577 13.61 -6.66 -2.07
N HIS A 578 14.17 -7.23 -3.13
CA HIS A 578 13.92 -6.75 -4.49
C HIS A 578 12.57 -7.27 -5.02
N LEU A 579 11.99 -6.56 -5.97
CA LEU A 579 10.70 -6.92 -6.57
C LEU A 579 10.69 -8.36 -7.12
N TRP A 580 11.77 -8.80 -7.77
CA TRP A 580 11.87 -10.11 -8.40
C TRP A 580 12.04 -11.27 -7.41
N ASP A 581 12.36 -11.01 -6.14
CA ASP A 581 12.44 -12.04 -5.10
C ASP A 581 11.07 -12.37 -4.49
N ILE A 582 10.05 -11.56 -4.79
CA ILE A 582 8.67 -11.79 -4.34
C ILE A 582 8.00 -12.78 -5.29
N GLN A 583 7.41 -13.83 -4.73
CA GLN A 583 6.56 -14.77 -5.45
C GLN A 583 5.09 -14.41 -5.21
N PRO A 584 4.35 -13.91 -6.21
CA PRO A 584 2.94 -13.59 -6.03
C PRO A 584 2.10 -14.85 -5.84
N SER A 585 0.98 -14.70 -5.11
CA SER A 585 -0.04 -15.74 -4.92
C SER A 585 -1.42 -15.30 -5.40
N CYS A 586 -1.54 -14.06 -5.89
CA CYS A 586 -2.72 -13.52 -6.55
C CYS A 586 -2.41 -13.26 -8.03
N ASP A 587 -3.44 -12.91 -8.80
CA ASP A 587 -3.30 -12.56 -10.21
C ASP A 587 -4.11 -11.31 -10.52
N ILE A 588 -3.63 -10.51 -11.44
CA ILE A 588 -4.32 -9.30 -11.87
C ILE A 588 -5.15 -9.60 -13.10
N VAL A 589 -6.44 -9.25 -13.04
CA VAL A 589 -7.39 -9.42 -14.15
C VAL A 589 -7.31 -8.20 -15.08
N GLY A 590 -7.19 -7.01 -14.50
CA GLY A 590 -7.18 -5.77 -15.25
C GLY A 590 -6.83 -4.53 -14.42
N ILE A 591 -6.89 -3.38 -15.08
CA ILE A 591 -6.52 -2.06 -14.56
C ILE A 591 -7.81 -1.23 -14.41
N GLY A 592 -7.94 -0.52 -13.29
CA GLY A 592 -9.09 0.34 -13.02
C GLY A 592 -9.11 1.62 -13.85
N ASN A 593 -10.27 2.28 -13.90
CA ASN A 593 -10.50 3.50 -14.69
C ASN A 593 -10.31 4.80 -13.89
N ASP A 594 -9.73 4.74 -12.70
CA ASP A 594 -9.65 5.90 -11.81
C ASP A 594 -8.48 6.81 -12.19
N LYS A 595 -8.74 8.11 -12.40
CA LYS A 595 -7.73 9.06 -12.93
C LYS A 595 -6.60 9.42 -11.98
N PHE A 596 -6.85 9.36 -10.67
CA PHE A 596 -5.92 9.84 -9.65
C PHE A 596 -5.39 8.72 -8.74
N THR A 597 -5.87 7.48 -8.93
CA THR A 597 -5.55 6.36 -8.06
C THR A 597 -5.02 5.20 -8.88
N PRO A 598 -3.86 4.63 -8.52
CA PRO A 598 -3.28 3.52 -9.28
C PRO A 598 -4.01 2.23 -8.90
N THR A 599 -5.10 1.92 -9.60
CA THR A 599 -6.00 0.82 -9.28
C THR A 599 -5.85 -0.36 -10.22
N VAL A 600 -5.89 -1.56 -9.64
CA VAL A 600 -5.88 -2.84 -10.33
C VAL A 600 -7.01 -3.71 -9.79
N ILE A 601 -7.55 -4.57 -10.65
CA ILE A 601 -8.54 -5.59 -10.29
C ILE A 601 -7.79 -6.91 -10.19
N MET A 602 -7.92 -7.56 -9.04
CA MET A 602 -7.16 -8.74 -8.67
C MET A 602 -8.10 -9.91 -8.35
N ASP A 603 -7.62 -11.10 -8.65
CA ASP A 603 -8.30 -12.39 -8.47
C ASP A 603 -7.38 -13.38 -7.73
N ARG A 604 -7.94 -14.52 -7.29
CA ARG A 604 -7.25 -15.61 -6.58
C ARG A 604 -6.50 -15.18 -5.31
N CYS A 605 -6.98 -14.15 -4.62
CA CYS A 605 -6.36 -13.72 -3.36
C CYS A 605 -7.06 -14.34 -2.15
N LYS A 606 -6.44 -14.22 -0.98
CA LYS A 606 -7.08 -14.64 0.27
C LYS A 606 -7.19 -13.47 1.24
N GLY A 607 -8.38 -13.23 1.79
CA GLY A 607 -8.65 -12.14 2.71
C GLY A 607 -8.88 -12.64 4.14
N VAL A 608 -8.41 -11.85 5.11
CA VAL A 608 -8.75 -11.98 6.53
C VAL A 608 -9.17 -10.61 7.07
N PRO A 609 -10.39 -10.47 7.60
CA PRO A 609 -10.85 -9.19 8.12
C PRO A 609 -10.17 -8.87 9.45
N ILE A 610 -9.88 -7.58 9.68
CA ILE A 610 -9.29 -7.09 10.93
C ILE A 610 -10.38 -6.53 11.82
N ARG A 611 -10.48 -7.08 13.02
CA ARG A 611 -11.46 -6.67 14.02
C ARG A 611 -10.95 -5.50 14.84
N TRP A 612 -11.59 -4.34 14.72
CA TRP A 612 -11.20 -3.11 15.43
C TRP A 612 -12.09 -2.72 16.61
N LYS A 613 -13.31 -3.28 16.66
CA LYS A 613 -14.38 -2.82 17.56
C LYS A 613 -14.21 -3.29 19.01
N SER A 614 -13.73 -4.50 19.21
CA SER A 614 -13.60 -5.14 20.52
C SER A 614 -12.78 -6.43 20.39
N PHE A 615 -12.05 -6.80 21.44
CA PHE A 615 -11.45 -8.14 21.52
C PHE A 615 -12.54 -9.23 21.50
N PRO A 616 -12.33 -10.33 20.76
CA PRO A 616 -13.23 -11.47 20.75
C PRO A 616 -13.27 -12.13 22.13
N GLN A 617 -14.35 -12.84 22.43
CA GLN A 617 -14.41 -13.70 23.60
C GLN A 617 -13.73 -15.01 23.24
N VAL A 618 -12.57 -15.25 23.83
CA VAL A 618 -11.80 -16.47 23.61
C VAL A 618 -12.47 -17.65 24.30
N ARG A 619 -12.57 -18.78 23.60
CA ARG A 619 -12.91 -20.09 24.18
C ARG A 619 -11.62 -20.86 24.41
N TYR A 620 -11.49 -21.47 25.58
CA TYR A 620 -10.33 -22.28 25.91
C TYR A 620 -10.58 -23.73 25.55
N VAL A 621 -9.69 -24.35 24.78
CA VAL A 621 -9.77 -25.79 24.55
C VAL A 621 -9.19 -26.54 25.73
N GLN A 622 -9.88 -27.59 26.12
CA GLN A 622 -9.46 -28.45 27.21
C GLN A 622 -8.30 -29.34 26.72
N ASN A 623 -7.05 -28.88 26.89
CA ASN A 623 -5.90 -29.69 26.50
C ASN A 623 -5.37 -30.51 27.69
N PHE A 624 -5.59 -31.83 27.65
CA PHE A 624 -5.62 -32.71 28.83
C PHE A 624 -4.36 -33.54 29.12
N ARG A 625 -3.18 -33.11 28.67
CA ARG A 625 -1.99 -33.98 28.77
C ARG A 625 -1.29 -33.97 30.14
N SER A 626 -1.66 -33.08 31.07
CA SER A 626 -0.97 -32.92 32.36
C SER A 626 -1.79 -33.45 33.55
N LEU A 627 -1.12 -34.16 34.47
CA LEU A 627 -1.69 -34.58 35.76
C LEU A 627 -2.30 -33.42 36.55
N ARG A 628 -1.69 -32.22 36.46
CA ARG A 628 -2.20 -31.01 37.14
C ARG A 628 -3.50 -30.50 36.51
N ALA A 629 -3.63 -30.58 35.18
CA ALA A 629 -4.86 -30.20 34.48
C ALA A 629 -6.03 -31.13 34.86
N ASN A 630 -5.76 -32.44 34.94
CA ASN A 630 -6.75 -33.43 35.39
C ASN A 630 -7.18 -33.20 36.84
N LEU A 631 -6.26 -32.86 37.75
CA LEU A 631 -6.61 -32.54 39.14
C LEU A 631 -7.46 -31.27 39.23
N SER A 632 -7.10 -30.22 38.49
CA SER A 632 -7.89 -28.98 38.42
C SER A 632 -9.30 -29.22 37.89
N GLN A 633 -9.43 -30.10 36.90
CA GLN A 633 -10.72 -30.53 36.36
C GLN A 633 -11.57 -31.22 37.44
N ILE A 634 -11.00 -32.18 38.16
CA ILE A 634 -11.67 -32.88 39.26
C ILE A 634 -12.17 -31.87 40.30
N VAL A 635 -11.33 -30.91 40.71
CA VAL A 635 -11.72 -29.87 41.69
C VAL A 635 -12.90 -29.03 41.18
N VAL A 636 -12.89 -28.63 39.91
CA VAL A 636 -13.95 -27.81 39.29
C VAL A 636 -15.25 -28.61 39.17
N TYR A 637 -15.24 -29.79 38.56
CA TYR A 637 -16.47 -30.55 38.32
C TYR A 637 -17.01 -31.24 39.57
N CYS A 638 -16.15 -31.78 40.46
CA CYS A 638 -16.62 -32.35 41.72
C CYS A 638 -17.23 -31.27 42.62
N GLY A 639 -16.58 -30.11 42.75
CA GLY A 639 -17.13 -29.01 43.56
C GLY A 639 -18.50 -28.55 43.06
N ALA A 640 -18.67 -28.46 41.73
CA ALA A 640 -19.92 -28.05 41.09
C ALA A 640 -21.01 -29.11 41.28
N TRP A 641 -20.64 -30.39 41.17
CA TRP A 641 -21.54 -31.51 41.42
C TRP A 641 -22.03 -31.56 42.88
N PHE A 642 -21.14 -31.39 43.86
CA PHE A 642 -21.52 -31.34 45.28
C PHE A 642 -22.45 -30.15 45.56
N LEU A 643 -22.21 -29.01 44.92
CA LEU A 643 -23.04 -27.80 45.05
C LEU A 643 -24.44 -28.03 44.46
N LEU A 644 -24.52 -28.58 43.25
CA LEU A 644 -25.75 -28.90 42.56
C LEU A 644 -26.55 -29.99 43.29
N ALA A 645 -25.90 -31.03 43.80
CA ALA A 645 -26.51 -32.06 44.64
C ALA A 645 -27.10 -31.45 45.92
N GLY A 646 -26.38 -30.53 46.57
CA GLY A 646 -26.88 -29.77 47.72
C GLY A 646 -28.13 -28.94 47.41
N PHE A 647 -28.14 -28.20 46.30
CA PHE A 647 -29.32 -27.42 45.87
C PHE A 647 -30.51 -28.30 45.48
N ASN A 648 -30.27 -29.42 44.79
CA ASN A 648 -31.33 -30.37 44.45
C ASN A 648 -31.95 -30.99 45.71
N LEU A 649 -31.12 -31.37 46.69
CA LEU A 649 -31.62 -31.84 47.99
C LEU A 649 -32.47 -30.76 48.67
N PHE A 650 -32.04 -29.50 48.67
CA PHE A 650 -32.83 -28.39 49.19
C PHE A 650 -34.20 -28.23 48.48
N ALA A 651 -34.23 -28.31 47.15
CA ALA A 651 -35.46 -28.26 46.37
C ALA A 651 -36.41 -29.45 46.66
N THR A 652 -35.87 -30.66 46.85
CA THR A 652 -36.67 -31.83 47.24
C THR A 652 -37.26 -31.68 48.64
N VAL A 653 -36.52 -31.09 49.59
CA VAL A 653 -37.01 -30.82 50.94
C VAL A 653 -38.13 -29.78 50.92
N ILE A 654 -37.99 -28.71 50.14
CA ILE A 654 -39.06 -27.72 49.96
C ILE A 654 -40.31 -28.36 49.36
N SER A 655 -40.15 -29.15 48.29
CA SER A 655 -41.27 -29.83 47.62
C SER A 655 -41.97 -30.82 48.55
N LEU A 656 -41.20 -31.55 49.36
CA LEU A 656 -41.71 -32.48 50.35
C LEU A 656 -42.38 -31.77 51.52
N ALA A 657 -41.86 -30.61 51.96
CA ALA A 657 -42.50 -29.78 52.97
C ALA A 657 -43.85 -29.26 52.49
N PHE A 658 -43.95 -28.74 51.25
CA PHE A 658 -45.22 -28.32 50.66
C PHE A 658 -46.23 -29.48 50.52
N ALA A 659 -45.79 -30.67 50.08
CA ALA A 659 -46.66 -31.84 49.97
C ALA A 659 -47.13 -32.37 51.35
N SER A 660 -46.31 -32.20 52.38
CA SER A 660 -46.61 -32.65 53.75
C SER A 660 -47.57 -31.71 54.49
N VAL A 661 -47.64 -30.43 54.11
CA VAL A 661 -48.62 -29.46 54.63
C VAL A 661 -50.05 -29.91 54.32
N ASP A 662 -50.28 -30.51 53.14
CA ASP A 662 -51.60 -30.97 52.71
C ASP A 662 -51.94 -32.39 53.23
N SER A 663 -50.91 -33.20 53.52
CA SER A 663 -51.06 -34.64 53.84
C SER A 663 -50.99 -34.98 55.34
N GLY A 664 -50.73 -34.01 56.22
CA GLY A 664 -50.71 -34.20 57.69
C GLY A 664 -49.64 -35.17 58.24
N LYS A 665 -48.66 -35.58 57.44
CA LYS A 665 -47.56 -36.48 57.85
C LYS A 665 -46.35 -35.68 58.32
N THR A 666 -45.79 -36.03 59.48
CA THR A 666 -44.58 -35.41 60.03
C THR A 666 -43.33 -36.01 59.36
N VAL A 667 -42.68 -35.23 58.50
CA VAL A 667 -41.38 -35.58 57.91
C VAL A 667 -40.26 -35.08 58.83
N ASN A 668 -39.22 -35.89 59.07
CA ASN A 668 -38.03 -35.49 59.83
C ASN A 668 -37.15 -34.53 59.00
N ILE A 669 -37.51 -33.26 58.99
CA ILE A 669 -36.82 -32.19 58.24
C ILE A 669 -35.36 -32.02 58.71
N ASP A 670 -35.08 -32.26 59.99
CA ASP A 670 -33.76 -32.06 60.58
C ASP A 670 -32.66 -32.92 59.93
N GLN A 671 -32.95 -34.20 59.63
CA GLN A 671 -31.98 -35.10 58.99
C GLN A 671 -31.61 -34.65 57.58
N TYR A 672 -32.59 -34.12 56.82
CA TYR A 672 -32.34 -33.57 55.49
C TYR A 672 -31.54 -32.26 55.56
N MET A 673 -31.77 -31.42 56.57
CA MET A 673 -31.01 -30.20 56.80
C MET A 673 -29.53 -30.48 57.11
N TYR A 674 -29.22 -31.52 57.90
CA TYR A 674 -27.83 -31.95 58.11
C TYR A 674 -27.19 -32.49 56.83
N GLY A 675 -27.94 -33.21 56.00
CA GLY A 675 -27.48 -33.65 54.67
C GLY A 675 -27.12 -32.47 53.78
N ILE A 676 -28.02 -31.49 53.65
CA ILE A 676 -27.78 -30.27 52.85
C ILE A 676 -26.55 -29.51 53.37
N ALA A 677 -26.44 -29.34 54.69
CA ALA A 677 -25.29 -28.67 55.31
C ALA A 677 -23.96 -29.39 55.02
N LEU A 678 -23.96 -30.73 54.96
CA LEU A 678 -22.78 -31.52 54.62
C LEU A 678 -22.37 -31.33 53.15
N TYR A 679 -23.31 -31.46 52.19
CA TYR A 679 -23.02 -31.28 50.76
C TYR A 679 -22.56 -29.85 50.44
N VAL A 680 -23.23 -28.84 51.00
CA VAL A 680 -22.85 -27.43 50.82
C VAL A 680 -21.52 -27.12 51.53
N GLY A 681 -21.29 -27.66 52.73
CA GLY A 681 -20.03 -27.50 53.46
C GLY A 681 -18.83 -28.09 52.74
N ILE A 682 -18.97 -29.31 52.18
CA ILE A 682 -17.93 -29.93 51.35
C ILE A 682 -17.69 -29.09 50.09
N SER A 683 -18.75 -28.64 49.42
CA SER A 683 -18.63 -27.77 48.25
C SER A 683 -17.90 -26.46 48.58
N TRP A 684 -18.19 -25.83 49.72
CA TRP A 684 -17.52 -24.60 50.16
C TRP A 684 -16.01 -24.78 50.37
N ILE A 685 -15.59 -25.90 50.95
CA ILE A 685 -14.16 -26.22 51.13
C ILE A 685 -13.47 -26.47 49.78
N ILE A 686 -14.09 -27.27 48.89
CA ILE A 686 -13.56 -27.52 47.54
C ILE A 686 -13.50 -26.21 46.74
N SER A 687 -14.43 -25.29 46.98
CA SER A 687 -14.48 -23.99 46.31
C SER A 687 -13.22 -23.17 46.53
N TRP A 688 -12.52 -23.27 47.66
CA TRP A 688 -11.29 -22.51 47.91
C TRP A 688 -10.17 -22.81 46.91
N PHE A 689 -10.17 -24.01 46.33
CA PHE A 689 -9.20 -24.40 45.30
C PHE A 689 -9.65 -24.04 43.88
N SER A 690 -10.93 -23.66 43.69
CA SER A 690 -11.50 -23.35 42.39
C SER A 690 -10.82 -22.19 41.65
N PRO A 691 -10.38 -21.08 42.29
CA PRO A 691 -9.73 -19.97 41.57
C PRO A 691 -8.42 -20.40 40.91
N SER A 692 -7.58 -21.13 41.65
CA SER A 692 -6.31 -21.67 41.16
C SER A 692 -6.54 -22.75 40.10
N ALA A 693 -7.55 -23.60 40.28
CA ALA A 693 -7.92 -24.63 39.30
C ALA A 693 -8.41 -24.02 37.98
N VAL A 694 -9.28 -23.01 38.02
CA VAL A 694 -9.74 -22.26 36.85
C VAL A 694 -8.56 -21.57 36.16
N ARG A 695 -7.68 -20.91 36.91
CA ARG A 695 -6.48 -20.27 36.36
C ARG A 695 -5.57 -21.26 35.64
N GLN A 696 -5.39 -22.46 36.20
CA GLN A 696 -4.58 -23.54 35.63
C GLN A 696 -5.22 -24.19 34.40
N LEU A 697 -6.54 -24.36 34.39
CA LEU A 697 -7.23 -24.79 33.17
C LEU A 697 -7.05 -23.70 32.10
N CYS A 698 -7.21 -22.42 32.50
CA CYS A 698 -7.01 -21.24 31.65
C CYS A 698 -5.55 -20.88 31.45
N SER A 699 -4.62 -21.79 31.75
CA SER A 699 -3.21 -21.69 31.42
C SER A 699 -2.76 -22.69 30.35
N GLY A 700 -3.64 -23.60 29.92
CA GLY A 700 -3.40 -24.49 28.78
C GLY A 700 -2.99 -23.70 27.52
N GLY A 701 -2.04 -24.28 26.77
CA GLY A 701 -1.26 -23.63 25.70
C GLY A 701 -2.06 -23.17 24.47
N SER A 702 -1.33 -22.79 23.41
CA SER A 702 -1.81 -22.17 22.16
C SER A 702 -2.84 -22.97 21.34
N SER A 703 -3.09 -24.23 21.70
CA SER A 703 -3.98 -25.12 20.96
C SER A 703 -5.46 -24.79 21.17
N GLY A 704 -6.20 -24.56 20.08
CA GLY A 704 -7.66 -24.49 20.09
C GLY A 704 -8.26 -23.14 20.45
N LEU A 705 -7.50 -22.05 20.29
CA LEU A 705 -8.03 -20.70 20.37
C LEU A 705 -8.75 -20.35 19.05
N SER A 706 -9.76 -19.49 19.11
CA SER A 706 -10.43 -18.97 17.91
C SER A 706 -9.50 -18.01 17.15
N ASN A 707 -9.28 -18.25 15.86
CA ASN A 707 -8.34 -17.46 15.07
C ASN A 707 -8.99 -16.13 14.63
N HIS A 708 -8.47 -15.04 15.18
CA HIS A 708 -8.89 -13.68 14.87
C HIS A 708 -7.69 -12.76 14.74
N LEU A 709 -7.77 -11.88 13.74
CA LEU A 709 -6.86 -10.76 13.59
C LEU A 709 -7.51 -9.52 14.22
N VAL A 710 -6.96 -9.03 15.32
CA VAL A 710 -7.56 -7.95 16.11
C VAL A 710 -6.63 -6.75 16.15
N GLY A 711 -7.17 -5.56 15.85
CA GLY A 711 -6.39 -4.32 15.80
C GLY A 711 -6.84 -3.31 16.85
N PHE A 712 -5.90 -2.52 17.37
CA PHE A 712 -6.18 -1.29 18.10
C PHE A 712 -5.17 -0.18 17.78
N GLU A 713 -5.58 1.08 17.96
CA GLU A 713 -4.75 2.26 17.74
C GLU A 713 -3.86 2.55 18.96
N GLY A 714 -2.57 2.75 18.71
CA GLY A 714 -1.52 2.88 19.73
C GLY A 714 -0.80 1.56 20.02
N THR A 715 0.12 1.61 20.98
CA THR A 715 0.90 0.46 21.45
C THR A 715 0.66 0.22 22.94
N MET A 716 0.80 -1.03 23.36
CA MET A 716 0.52 -1.50 24.72
C MET A 716 1.47 -2.67 25.04
N THR A 717 1.78 -2.89 26.31
CA THR A 717 2.65 -3.99 26.73
C THR A 717 2.01 -5.35 26.42
N LEU A 718 2.81 -6.38 26.17
CA LEU A 718 2.30 -7.73 25.93
C LEU A 718 1.42 -8.20 27.10
N ARG A 719 1.83 -7.83 28.32
CA ARG A 719 1.12 -8.11 29.56
C ARG A 719 -0.30 -7.56 29.57
N ASP A 720 -0.45 -6.28 29.26
CA ASP A 720 -1.75 -5.63 29.25
C ASP A 720 -2.63 -6.14 28.09
N ILE A 721 -2.02 -6.52 26.96
CA ILE A 721 -2.73 -7.12 25.81
C ILE A 721 -3.29 -8.49 26.22
N GLU A 722 -2.46 -9.37 26.77
CA GLU A 722 -2.89 -10.71 27.16
C GLU A 722 -3.97 -10.66 28.24
N LYS A 723 -3.81 -9.80 29.26
CA LYS A 723 -4.84 -9.60 30.30
C LYS A 723 -6.15 -9.06 29.73
N SER A 724 -6.08 -8.22 28.69
CA SER A 724 -7.27 -7.70 28.03
C SER A 724 -8.00 -8.79 27.22
N ILE A 725 -7.28 -9.70 26.56
CA ILE A 725 -7.89 -10.73 25.70
C ILE A 725 -8.30 -11.96 26.51
N TYR A 726 -7.39 -12.50 27.32
CA TYR A 726 -7.52 -13.78 28.00
C TYR A 726 -7.97 -13.63 29.47
N GLY A 727 -7.68 -12.48 30.08
CA GLY A 727 -8.02 -12.18 31.47
C GLY A 727 -6.87 -12.45 32.45
N ASN A 728 -5.84 -13.17 32.02
CA ASN A 728 -4.64 -13.50 32.79
C ASN A 728 -3.36 -13.25 31.98
N TRP A 729 -2.21 -13.33 32.64
CA TRP A 729 -0.89 -13.30 32.00
C TRP A 729 -0.16 -14.61 32.30
N ASN A 730 0.15 -15.34 31.22
CA ASN A 730 0.94 -16.57 31.23
C ASN A 730 2.11 -16.51 30.24
N GLY A 731 2.40 -15.34 29.63
CA GLY A 731 3.49 -15.17 28.68
C GLY A 731 3.26 -15.89 27.35
N ARG A 732 2.01 -15.93 26.88
CA ARG A 732 1.64 -16.65 25.65
C ARG A 732 1.89 -15.83 24.40
N LEU A 733 1.71 -14.52 24.52
CA LEU A 733 1.90 -13.60 23.41
C LEU A 733 3.37 -13.23 23.28
N SER A 734 3.88 -13.21 22.07
CA SER A 734 5.21 -12.70 21.75
C SER A 734 5.15 -11.75 20.56
N TYR A 735 6.12 -10.83 20.46
CA TYR A 735 6.21 -10.02 19.25
C TYR A 735 6.63 -10.90 18.07
N ALA A 736 6.07 -10.65 16.89
CA ALA A 736 6.46 -11.38 15.71
C ALA A 736 7.86 -10.89 15.23
N PRO A 737 8.89 -11.76 15.17
CA PRO A 737 10.29 -11.36 14.98
C PRO A 737 10.63 -10.85 13.57
N SER A 738 9.79 -11.19 12.58
CA SER A 738 10.03 -10.87 11.17
C SER A 738 8.76 -10.37 10.48
N SER A 739 7.81 -9.84 11.24
CA SER A 739 6.51 -9.40 10.71
C SER A 739 6.55 -8.01 10.13
N THR A 740 7.13 -7.05 10.87
CA THR A 740 7.16 -5.64 10.46
C THR A 740 8.59 -5.09 10.52
N ILE A 741 8.79 -3.92 9.91
CA ILE A 741 10.05 -3.18 9.94
C ILE A 741 10.52 -2.86 11.37
N PHE A 742 9.57 -2.74 12.31
CA PHE A 742 9.89 -2.47 13.71
C PHE A 742 10.48 -3.70 14.44
N SER A 743 10.26 -4.91 13.91
CA SER A 743 10.71 -6.14 14.55
C SER A 743 12.23 -6.35 14.49
N GLN A 744 12.98 -5.61 13.67
CA GLN A 744 14.41 -5.85 13.43
C GLN A 744 15.25 -5.77 14.70
N ALA A 745 15.04 -4.74 15.53
CA ALA A 745 15.76 -4.54 16.79
C ALA A 745 15.26 -5.44 17.94
N LEU A 746 14.12 -6.12 17.75
CA LEU A 746 13.40 -6.85 18.78
C LEU A 746 13.58 -8.37 18.65
N ARG A 747 14.56 -8.83 17.87
CA ARG A 747 14.79 -10.26 17.63
C ARG A 747 15.59 -10.88 18.77
N HIS A 748 15.14 -12.04 19.24
CA HIS A 748 15.93 -12.85 20.15
C HIS A 748 17.16 -13.46 19.43
N LYS A 749 18.30 -13.55 20.14
CA LYS A 749 19.59 -13.98 19.53
C LYS A 749 19.60 -15.44 19.07
N ARG A 750 18.99 -16.33 19.86
CA ARG A 750 18.94 -17.79 19.59
C ARG A 750 17.60 -18.24 19.03
N LEU A 751 16.51 -17.95 19.74
CA LEU A 751 15.15 -18.35 19.37
C LEU A 751 14.52 -17.41 18.33
N ARG A 752 13.64 -17.93 17.47
CA ARG A 752 12.86 -17.14 16.51
C ARG A 752 11.62 -16.54 17.20
N VAL A 753 11.87 -15.66 18.17
CA VAL A 753 10.83 -14.99 18.96
C VAL A 753 11.17 -13.51 19.06
N GLY A 754 10.15 -12.65 19.01
CA GLY A 754 10.30 -11.21 19.25
C GLY A 754 10.20 -10.91 20.74
N ILE A 755 11.16 -10.13 21.25
CA ILE A 755 11.25 -9.70 22.64
C ILE A 755 10.56 -8.34 22.78
N GLU A 756 9.88 -8.13 23.91
CA GLU A 756 9.36 -6.82 24.28
C GLU A 756 10.51 -5.82 24.53
N PRO A 757 10.43 -4.58 24.00
CA PRO A 757 11.46 -3.57 24.25
C PRO A 757 11.58 -3.30 25.75
N ARG A 758 12.82 -3.31 26.26
CA ARG A 758 13.14 -3.06 27.67
C ARG A 758 14.09 -1.88 27.81
N ASP A 759 13.89 -1.13 28.88
CA ASP A 759 14.70 0.04 29.20
C ASP A 759 16.04 -0.38 29.80
N LYS A 760 16.91 0.61 30.11
CA LYS A 760 18.21 0.37 30.75
C LYS A 760 18.11 -0.33 32.12
N PHE A 761 16.93 -0.33 32.75
CA PHE A 761 16.65 -0.95 34.04
C PHE A 761 15.93 -2.30 33.92
N GLY A 762 15.64 -2.75 32.69
CA GLY A 762 14.97 -4.01 32.40
C GLY A 762 13.44 -3.95 32.43
N GLU A 763 12.85 -2.76 32.56
CA GLU A 763 11.39 -2.54 32.57
C GLU A 763 10.86 -2.40 31.13
N PRO A 764 9.61 -2.82 30.83
CA PRO A 764 9.03 -2.65 29.50
C PRO A 764 8.99 -1.18 29.07
N GLU A 765 9.63 -0.84 27.95
CA GLU A 765 9.51 0.50 27.39
C GLU A 765 8.12 0.68 26.79
N GLY A 766 7.43 1.72 27.26
CA GLY A 766 6.07 2.02 26.83
C GLY A 766 5.98 2.59 25.40
N PRO A 767 4.96 3.41 25.11
CA PRO A 767 4.71 3.95 23.77
C PRO A 767 5.83 4.87 23.25
N GLU A 768 6.69 5.38 24.13
CA GLU A 768 7.82 6.25 23.77
C GLU A 768 8.86 5.57 22.88
N HIS A 769 9.14 4.27 23.13
CA HIS A 769 10.06 3.47 22.32
C HIS A 769 9.62 3.44 20.85
N TRP A 770 8.37 3.05 20.62
CA TRP A 770 7.82 2.91 19.28
C TRP A 770 7.75 4.24 18.53
N ASN A 771 7.47 5.33 19.24
CA ASN A 771 7.51 6.68 18.66
C ASN A 771 8.93 7.12 18.28
N LYS A 772 9.95 6.73 19.06
CA LYS A 772 11.35 6.96 18.73
C LYS A 772 11.77 6.14 17.50
N GLN A 773 11.48 4.86 17.50
CA GLN A 773 11.80 3.95 16.39
C GLN A 773 11.12 4.38 15.09
N ARG A 774 9.87 4.85 15.16
CA ARG A 774 9.15 5.44 14.02
C ARG A 774 9.92 6.61 13.38
N LYS A 775 10.49 7.49 14.20
CA LYS A 775 11.27 8.65 13.71
C LYS A 775 12.60 8.21 13.10
N GLU A 776 13.27 7.24 13.71
CA GLU A 776 14.53 6.67 13.21
C GLU A 776 14.34 6.00 11.84
N LEU A 777 13.20 5.33 11.63
CA LEU A 777 12.82 4.70 10.35
C LEU A 777 12.30 5.70 9.29
N GLY A 778 12.29 7.02 9.57
CA GLY A 778 11.87 8.03 8.60
C GLY A 778 10.38 7.99 8.22
N ILE A 779 9.52 7.36 9.03
CA ILE A 779 8.10 7.19 8.71
C ILE A 779 7.38 8.55 8.78
N PRO A 780 6.60 8.93 7.73
CA PRO A 780 5.94 10.23 7.67
C PRO A 780 5.06 10.54 8.89
N ASP A 781 5.02 11.80 9.31
CA ASP A 781 4.23 12.25 10.47
C ASP A 781 2.72 12.01 10.33
N THR A 782 2.22 11.82 9.11
CA THR A 782 0.82 11.46 8.82
C THR A 782 0.42 10.10 9.36
N HIS A 783 1.35 9.15 9.44
CA HIS A 783 1.07 7.78 9.86
C HIS A 783 0.79 7.70 11.36
N ARG A 784 0.09 6.67 11.80
CA ARG A 784 -0.16 6.35 13.21
C ARG A 784 0.28 4.93 13.47
N LEU A 785 0.63 4.66 14.72
CA LEU A 785 0.97 3.32 15.15
C LEU A 785 -0.31 2.56 15.48
N PHE A 786 -0.44 1.37 14.92
CA PHE A 786 -1.48 0.42 15.26
C PHE A 786 -0.83 -0.89 15.69
N THR A 787 -1.45 -1.56 16.65
CA THR A 787 -1.04 -2.89 17.09
C THR A 787 -2.04 -3.91 16.58
N ILE A 788 -1.54 -4.90 15.86
CA ILE A 788 -2.31 -6.05 15.39
C ILE A 788 -1.91 -7.27 16.23
N VAL A 789 -2.91 -7.92 16.80
CA VAL A 789 -2.78 -9.15 17.58
C VAL A 789 -3.39 -10.28 16.76
N ASP A 790 -2.56 -11.25 16.42
CA ASP A 790 -3.00 -12.50 15.82
C ASP A 790 -3.19 -13.54 16.93
N THR A 791 -4.44 -13.90 17.16
CA THR A 791 -4.81 -14.89 18.20
C THR A 791 -4.62 -16.33 17.75
N GLY A 792 -4.44 -16.59 16.44
CA GLY A 792 -4.10 -17.92 15.93
C GLY A 792 -2.62 -18.24 16.15
N ASP A 793 -1.73 -17.33 15.75
CA ASP A 793 -0.28 -17.51 15.94
C ASP A 793 0.24 -17.04 17.31
N MET A 794 -0.62 -16.43 18.13
CA MET A 794 -0.27 -15.81 19.42
C MET A 794 0.83 -14.75 19.27
N SER A 795 0.77 -13.98 18.18
CA SER A 795 1.80 -13.01 17.84
C SER A 795 1.25 -11.58 17.83
N VAL A 796 2.11 -10.63 18.19
CA VAL A 796 1.81 -9.20 18.19
C VAL A 796 2.71 -8.50 17.20
N SER A 797 2.12 -7.65 16.35
CA SER A 797 2.81 -6.88 15.33
C SER A 797 2.42 -5.41 15.43
N VAL A 798 3.42 -4.52 15.43
CA VAL A 798 3.20 -3.06 15.39
C VAL A 798 3.40 -2.58 13.96
N ILE A 799 2.42 -1.88 13.42
CA ILE A 799 2.43 -1.32 12.07
C ILE A 799 2.30 0.20 12.10
N ALA A 800 2.73 0.84 11.02
CA ALA A 800 2.47 2.26 10.77
C ALA A 800 1.57 2.39 9.53
N ALA A 801 0.47 3.14 9.66
CA ALA A 801 -0.49 3.38 8.58
C ALA A 801 -1.18 4.74 8.77
N GLU A 802 -1.70 5.37 7.72
CA GLU A 802 -2.45 6.63 7.86
C GLU A 802 -3.87 6.39 8.39
N ARG A 803 -4.50 5.32 7.91
CA ARG A 803 -5.82 4.83 8.32
C ARG A 803 -5.76 3.41 8.89
N PRO A 804 -6.75 2.99 9.70
CA PRO A 804 -6.77 1.64 10.24
C PRO A 804 -7.09 0.65 9.10
N PRO A 805 -6.21 -0.32 8.81
CA PRO A 805 -6.49 -1.31 7.76
C PRO A 805 -7.62 -2.25 8.22
N VAL A 806 -8.65 -2.43 7.42
CA VAL A 806 -9.85 -3.23 7.76
C VAL A 806 -9.76 -4.68 7.31
N VAL A 807 -8.85 -4.99 6.38
CA VAL A 807 -8.63 -6.34 5.86
C VAL A 807 -7.13 -6.55 5.59
N ALA A 808 -6.67 -7.77 5.83
CA ALA A 808 -5.35 -8.27 5.43
C ALA A 808 -5.52 -9.21 4.22
N LEU A 809 -4.98 -8.83 3.06
CA LEU A 809 -5.00 -9.63 1.84
C LEU A 809 -3.66 -10.34 1.65
N LEU A 810 -3.68 -11.66 1.52
CA LEU A 810 -2.51 -12.50 1.32
C LEU A 810 -2.25 -12.60 -0.20
N CYS A 811 -1.32 -11.79 -0.70
CA CYS A 811 -1.10 -11.61 -2.14
C CYS A 811 0.25 -12.14 -2.64
N GLY A 812 1.19 -12.47 -1.76
CA GLY A 812 2.50 -12.96 -2.17
C GLY A 812 3.28 -13.65 -1.07
N ARG A 813 4.48 -14.10 -1.42
CA ARG A 813 5.43 -14.81 -0.57
C ARG A 813 6.84 -14.28 -0.77
N GLU A 814 7.61 -14.28 0.30
CA GLU A 814 9.02 -13.90 0.32
C GLU A 814 9.75 -14.75 1.36
N GLY A 815 10.77 -15.50 0.92
CA GLY A 815 11.52 -16.39 1.82
C GLY A 815 10.64 -17.41 2.55
N GLY A 816 9.52 -17.80 1.93
CA GLY A 816 8.50 -18.69 2.50
C GLY A 816 7.43 -18.01 3.35
N MET A 817 7.64 -16.79 3.87
CA MET A 817 6.61 -16.03 4.61
C MET A 817 5.61 -15.36 3.67
N LEU A 818 4.40 -15.09 4.15
CA LEU A 818 3.38 -14.38 3.38
C LEU A 818 3.62 -12.87 3.41
N ARG A 819 3.38 -12.19 2.30
CA ARG A 819 3.20 -10.74 2.20
C ARG A 819 1.71 -10.43 2.27
N ALA A 820 1.30 -9.87 3.40
CA ALA A 820 -0.07 -9.46 3.67
C ALA A 820 -0.22 -7.94 3.44
N LEU A 821 -1.08 -7.57 2.50
CA LEU A 821 -1.46 -6.19 2.23
C LEU A 821 -2.52 -5.78 3.24
N LEU A 822 -2.23 -4.75 4.02
CA LEU A 822 -3.15 -4.21 5.00
C LEU A 822 -3.90 -3.06 4.35
N CYS A 823 -5.19 -3.26 4.07
CA CYS A 823 -5.98 -2.35 3.26
C CYS A 823 -7.09 -1.65 4.05
N SER A 824 -7.25 -0.34 3.84
CA SER A 824 -8.48 0.39 4.18
C SER A 824 -9.50 0.23 3.05
N TRP A 825 -10.79 0.41 3.31
CA TRP A 825 -11.85 0.20 2.30
C TRP A 825 -12.77 1.40 2.15
N ARG A 826 -13.07 1.75 0.90
CA ARG A 826 -14.04 2.78 0.54
C ARG A 826 -15.21 2.16 -0.21
N PHE A 827 -16.40 2.29 0.37
CA PHE A 827 -17.62 1.72 -0.19
C PHE A 827 -18.09 2.46 -1.46
N GLU A 828 -17.72 3.73 -1.63
CA GLU A 828 -18.20 4.57 -2.73
C GLU A 828 -17.65 4.14 -4.09
N THR A 829 -16.40 3.70 -4.11
CA THR A 829 -15.69 3.20 -5.30
C THR A 829 -15.45 1.70 -5.22
N ASN A 830 -15.95 1.07 -4.14
CA ASN A 830 -15.66 -0.30 -3.73
C ASN A 830 -14.17 -0.67 -3.89
N CYS A 831 -13.28 0.22 -3.44
CA CYS A 831 -11.82 0.11 -3.61
C CYS A 831 -11.14 -0.11 -2.27
N LEU A 832 -10.18 -1.04 -2.25
CA LEU A 832 -9.27 -1.28 -1.14
C LEU A 832 -7.99 -0.48 -1.34
N TYR A 833 -7.59 0.34 -0.37
CA TYR A 833 -6.37 1.15 -0.45
C TYR A 833 -5.29 0.51 0.42
N ARG A 834 -4.11 0.26 -0.15
CA ARG A 834 -2.98 -0.29 0.58
C ARG A 834 -2.42 0.73 1.58
N GLU A 835 -2.63 0.49 2.86
CA GLU A 835 -2.15 1.36 3.95
C GLU A 835 -0.79 0.90 4.49
N SER A 836 -0.52 -0.40 4.45
CA SER A 836 0.74 -1.00 4.91
C SER A 836 0.92 -2.40 4.33
N VAL A 837 2.12 -2.96 4.43
CA VAL A 837 2.42 -4.36 4.11
C VAL A 837 3.10 -5.00 5.31
N MET A 838 2.65 -6.18 5.70
CA MET A 838 3.15 -6.94 6.83
C MET A 838 3.50 -8.37 6.41
N ARG A 839 4.50 -8.96 7.04
CA ARG A 839 4.87 -10.37 6.81
C ARG A 839 4.15 -11.27 7.80
N MET A 840 3.51 -12.34 7.32
CA MET A 840 2.77 -13.28 8.17
C MET A 840 3.24 -14.72 7.97
N ARG A 841 2.94 -15.60 8.93
CA ARG A 841 3.29 -17.03 8.82
C ARG A 841 2.49 -17.71 7.71
N SER A 842 3.12 -18.66 7.05
CA SER A 842 2.57 -19.36 5.88
C SER A 842 1.34 -20.21 6.20
N SER A 843 1.21 -20.70 7.45
CA SER A 843 0.06 -21.48 7.93
C SER A 843 -1.26 -20.71 7.82
N MET A 844 -1.23 -19.38 7.93
CA MET A 844 -2.42 -18.54 7.81
C MET A 844 -3.08 -18.64 6.43
N ALA A 845 -2.32 -18.95 5.37
CA ALA A 845 -2.86 -19.02 4.02
C ALA A 845 -3.89 -20.15 3.84
N GLU A 846 -3.81 -21.22 4.62
CA GLU A 846 -4.77 -22.34 4.56
C GLU A 846 -6.07 -22.02 5.32
N GLN A 847 -6.02 -21.06 6.24
CA GLN A 847 -7.14 -20.70 7.12
C GLN A 847 -7.86 -19.42 6.70
N ALA A 848 -7.39 -18.75 5.65
CA ALA A 848 -7.92 -17.50 5.11
C ALA A 848 -8.94 -17.74 3.98
N THR A 849 -9.84 -16.78 3.78
CA THR A 849 -10.97 -16.92 2.83
C THR A 849 -10.54 -16.53 1.42
N PRO A 850 -10.73 -17.37 0.38
CA PRO A 850 -10.48 -16.97 -1.00
C PRO A 850 -11.41 -15.82 -1.43
N ASN A 851 -10.91 -14.88 -2.21
CA ASN A 851 -11.64 -13.73 -2.73
C ASN A 851 -11.25 -13.48 -4.17
N ASP A 852 -12.28 -13.12 -4.95
CA ASP A 852 -12.20 -12.92 -6.39
C ASP A 852 -12.66 -11.49 -6.73
N TRP A 853 -12.14 -10.93 -7.83
CA TRP A 853 -12.56 -9.63 -8.37
C TRP A 853 -12.52 -8.47 -7.36
N LEU A 854 -11.40 -8.31 -6.66
CA LEU A 854 -11.17 -7.18 -5.75
C LEU A 854 -10.48 -6.02 -6.45
N LYS A 855 -11.03 -4.80 -6.30
CA LYS A 855 -10.37 -3.56 -6.73
C LYS A 855 -9.43 -3.04 -5.65
N ILE A 856 -8.14 -2.92 -5.98
CA ILE A 856 -7.08 -2.50 -5.04
C ILE A 856 -6.30 -1.32 -5.62
N SER A 857 -6.01 -0.34 -4.78
CA SER A 857 -5.09 0.77 -5.03
C SER A 857 -3.70 0.47 -4.44
N LEU A 858 -2.65 0.67 -5.25
CA LEU A 858 -1.25 0.57 -4.80
C LEU A 858 -0.86 1.70 -3.84
N ALA A 859 -1.58 2.82 -3.88
CA ALA A 859 -1.40 3.97 -3.00
C ALA A 859 -2.32 3.92 -1.78
N SER A 860 -1.88 4.57 -0.70
CA SER A 860 -2.71 4.77 0.49
C SER A 860 -3.85 5.74 0.19
N GLN A 861 -4.94 5.66 0.97
CA GLN A 861 -6.07 6.58 0.80
C GLN A 861 -5.66 8.03 1.07
N GLY A 862 -4.69 8.25 1.96
CA GLY A 862 -4.16 9.57 2.27
C GLY A 862 -3.36 10.21 1.15
N ASP A 863 -2.49 9.43 0.49
CA ASP A 863 -1.70 9.91 -0.65
C ASP A 863 -2.61 10.32 -1.81
N VAL A 864 -3.63 9.50 -2.08
CA VAL A 864 -4.67 9.81 -3.07
C VAL A 864 -5.36 11.13 -2.77
N GLY A 865 -5.75 11.37 -1.51
CA GLY A 865 -6.37 12.61 -1.09
C GLY A 865 -5.46 13.83 -1.30
N ARG A 866 -4.16 13.69 -1.02
CA ARG A 866 -3.16 14.74 -1.22
C ARG A 866 -2.94 15.06 -2.69
N THR A 867 -2.74 14.06 -3.54
CA THR A 867 -2.56 14.24 -5.00
C THR A 867 -3.77 14.89 -5.65
N ARG A 868 -4.98 14.52 -5.22
CA ARG A 868 -6.19 15.20 -5.71
C ARG A 868 -6.21 16.67 -5.30
N LYS A 869 -5.88 16.96 -4.04
CA LYS A 869 -5.88 18.32 -3.51
C LYS A 869 -4.92 19.22 -4.28
N SER A 870 -3.70 18.76 -4.55
CA SER A 870 -2.73 19.54 -5.35
C SER A 870 -3.30 19.82 -6.74
N TYR A 871 -3.91 18.84 -7.40
CA TYR A 871 -4.52 19.01 -8.71
C TYR A 871 -5.66 20.05 -8.72
N ILE A 872 -6.57 20.02 -7.74
CA ILE A 872 -7.67 21.00 -7.63
C ILE A 872 -7.09 22.42 -7.43
N GLN A 873 -6.11 22.58 -6.54
CA GLN A 873 -5.46 23.86 -6.29
C GLN A 873 -4.76 24.41 -7.55
N GLN A 874 -4.09 23.55 -8.30
CA GLN A 874 -3.49 23.92 -9.58
C GLN A 874 -4.54 24.37 -10.60
N LYS A 875 -5.63 23.61 -10.75
CA LYS A 875 -6.74 23.96 -11.65
C LYS A 875 -7.32 25.33 -11.31
N GLU A 876 -7.60 25.59 -10.03
CA GLU A 876 -8.09 26.90 -9.58
C GLU A 876 -7.09 28.02 -9.85
N SER A 877 -5.79 27.79 -9.62
CA SER A 877 -4.75 28.77 -9.91
C SER A 877 -4.68 29.13 -11.41
N SER A 878 -4.81 28.12 -12.28
CA SER A 878 -4.79 28.29 -13.74
C SER A 878 -6.02 29.05 -14.26
N LEU A 879 -7.20 28.78 -13.67
CA LEU A 879 -8.42 29.50 -13.97
C LEU A 879 -8.31 30.98 -13.53
N ARG A 880 -7.77 31.23 -12.34
CA ARG A 880 -7.52 32.61 -11.87
C ARG A 880 -6.55 33.36 -12.80
N SER A 881 -5.44 32.74 -13.20
CA SER A 881 -4.50 33.39 -14.14
C SER A 881 -5.13 33.65 -15.52
N SER A 882 -5.95 32.73 -16.04
CA SER A 882 -6.65 32.92 -17.32
C SER A 882 -7.70 34.04 -17.24
N SER A 883 -8.41 34.14 -16.11
CA SER A 883 -9.40 35.21 -15.88
C SER A 883 -8.75 36.59 -15.74
N SER A 884 -7.55 36.67 -15.15
CA SER A 884 -6.80 37.93 -15.08
C SER A 884 -6.27 38.38 -16.45
N LEU A 885 -5.87 37.45 -17.32
CA LEU A 885 -5.43 37.77 -18.68
C LEU A 885 -6.56 38.31 -19.55
N LEU A 886 -7.77 37.72 -19.46
CA LEU A 886 -8.98 38.19 -20.15
C LEU A 886 -9.45 39.59 -19.69
N SER A 887 -9.09 40.02 -18.48
CA SER A 887 -9.42 41.37 -17.98
C SER A 887 -8.46 42.47 -18.46
N SER A 888 -7.33 42.10 -19.10
CA SER A 888 -6.26 43.03 -19.50
C SER A 888 -6.32 43.48 -20.97
N THR A 889 -7.20 42.91 -21.79
CA THR A 889 -7.48 43.40 -23.14
C THR A 889 -8.47 44.57 -23.09
N SER A 890 -7.95 45.79 -23.20
CA SER A 890 -8.74 46.99 -23.45
C SER A 890 -9.45 46.90 -24.81
N PRO A 891 -10.67 47.43 -24.97
CA PRO A 891 -11.36 47.41 -26.26
C PRO A 891 -10.62 48.29 -27.29
N PRO A 892 -10.60 47.91 -28.57
CA PRO A 892 -10.01 48.74 -29.61
C PRO A 892 -10.77 50.07 -29.71
N LYS A 893 -10.03 51.18 -29.73
CA LYS A 893 -10.60 52.52 -29.97
C LYS A 893 -11.23 52.56 -31.36
N GLU A 894 -12.52 52.85 -31.43
CA GLU A 894 -13.24 53.13 -32.68
C GLU A 894 -12.64 54.37 -33.39
N PRO A 895 -12.55 54.40 -34.73
CA PRO A 895 -12.14 55.58 -35.46
C PRO A 895 -13.28 56.60 -35.53
N VAL A 896 -12.95 57.85 -35.18
CA VAL A 896 -13.83 59.02 -35.25
C VAL A 896 -14.18 59.32 -36.71
N VAL A 897 -15.43 59.10 -37.10
CA VAL A 897 -15.98 59.57 -38.38
C VAL A 897 -16.41 61.03 -38.22
N GLN A 898 -15.69 61.93 -38.88
CA GLN A 898 -16.10 63.32 -39.10
C GLN A 898 -17.30 63.36 -40.06
N GLN A 899 -18.46 63.79 -39.57
CA GLN A 899 -19.55 64.28 -40.44
C GLN A 899 -19.38 65.78 -40.67
N THR A 900 -18.82 66.13 -41.83
CA THR A 900 -18.87 67.48 -42.38
C THR A 900 -20.12 67.63 -43.24
N VAL A 901 -21.02 68.50 -42.82
CA VAL A 901 -22.22 68.92 -43.56
C VAL A 901 -21.83 69.98 -44.60
N ARG A 902 -21.92 69.68 -45.91
CA ARG A 902 -22.68 70.41 -46.96
C ARG A 902 -22.15 70.23 -48.40
N LYS A 903 -23.16 69.99 -49.25
CA LYS A 903 -23.29 70.11 -50.72
C LYS A 903 -22.77 68.97 -51.58
#